data_AF-A0AAN6L144-F1
#
_entry.id   AF-A0AAN6L144-F1
#
_cell.length_a   1.000
_cell.length_b   1.000
_cell.length_c   1.000
_cell.angle_alpha   90.00
_cell.angle_beta   90.00
_cell.angle_gamma   90.00
#
_symmetry.space_group_name_H-M   'P 1'
#
loop_
_entity.id
_entity.type
_entity.pdbx_description
1 polymer ?
#
loop_
_entity_poly.entity_id
_entity_poly.type
_entity_poly.pdbx_seq_one_letter_code
_entity_poly.pdbx_strand_id
1 'polypeptide(L)'
;MGAPESDQRPPPAHGNDNAGEAADHFEDMADNEERDYAPPPHLAARFYRNRANTRRKSSAASSRRNSLSSAHSRASSVSHRRGSGCQSNYIAQHLRRASIIESRKARLADRAAHAEQVRLRAALVKAAPRGSVSASEERALAAQVAKEKYLAKVAAACAEEVARAKRVAEEVKERKLLEEARQRLEIEERHAEVEKRRNEFPRNLHARRARRASSSEKKLAVVQEDIDVSEEAIEEEATPVLDQEGAALRIQRAWRLSRRRAVIYAFAGVGLGQAKETSFEDFTALIAQTDVIDISTAMLTQLGLQETGDEHAALNTRTFLSTYLMTAHPVSVLTNKNGAQEQDLLAKATELMSNVEHTLSRLSPRNMYSPGGTQLETLSQSYTAYTSAFAAWRLQDSSVLIEGMVASFVELDAIWQTVKDDERGEVSADYREGIRDNQVMLLSRIRKLAGADRADTLIKKAIRESRRRRPKKRNAAEVRPRGVEPPTIAREAAASTVSTEAALDDSDALVELSEPRSATDVTRQLFTPMPSNRVLTHELAIDKDYKLTDTQAALRDDLYRSICAAMKQGFEAGDGAQWTVSAAENVREKLLRMLKPGNSMHTLISESLDLQLIAKQCRAGVFSYEGFFNFMANVLPKLCAPFRDEEIALLASQLQEQPSPGDEVDAMINKLFKLLRAVDALSLDYTNFMIMNAAPTLIREAPGYEQRAFASDLAAGRISLTRTKRWWHAAHRALATEADRRDPDNIRLAADRPKPEKIYARALVDLALESNSPLTPDTIPETLHLDLARLRSLRAAAIRITAIGAVLLTAKNLLKRDVRAQWKTQAARLWLLLAADDYSTVEQHEEGEASAAGKALGVLESGNNMPGSTKVLLAGAVGRVFSQAAAAATATGAGSGGSRFTDPVLKVLFQRLRTHVLTRLSAETSGERVRAAASASEVLTSCGLGEMVGQVGEVVEVLERVRGVDWRSHGGWYGEIVGEGGER
;
A
#
# COMPACT_ATOMS: atom_id res chain seq x y z
N MET A 1 -45.13 60.74 20.80
CA MET A 1 -44.58 61.93 21.52
C MET A 1 -43.21 61.54 22.03
N GLY A 2 -42.11 62.26 21.77
CA GLY A 2 -41.90 63.41 20.89
C GLY A 2 -40.38 63.61 20.69
N ALA A 3 -39.97 64.27 19.59
CA ALA A 3 -38.56 64.64 19.33
C ALA A 3 -38.28 66.08 19.85
N PRO A 4 -37.02 66.61 19.82
CA PRO A 4 -36.32 66.95 18.57
C PRO A 4 -34.78 66.74 18.55
N GLU A 5 -34.20 66.86 17.34
CA GLU A 5 -32.94 67.57 16.92
C GLU A 5 -31.63 67.54 17.76
N SER A 6 -30.41 67.73 17.21
CA SER A 6 -29.82 67.55 15.85
C SER A 6 -28.33 67.95 15.88
N ASP A 7 -27.41 67.26 15.17
CA ASP A 7 -26.14 67.88 14.70
C ASP A 7 -25.44 67.10 13.55
N GLN A 8 -24.35 67.64 12.99
CA GLN A 8 -23.81 67.32 11.64
C GLN A 8 -22.36 66.73 11.59
N ARG A 9 -21.97 66.32 10.37
CA ARG A 9 -20.64 65.84 9.88
C ARG A 9 -19.72 67.03 9.45
N PRO A 10 -18.50 66.87 8.84
CA PRO A 10 -17.50 65.77 8.69
C PRO A 10 -16.09 66.29 9.16
N PRO A 11 -14.91 66.16 8.47
CA PRO A 11 -14.28 65.16 7.59
C PRO A 11 -12.92 64.62 8.17
N PRO A 12 -12.01 63.92 7.43
CA PRO A 12 -11.14 64.46 6.33
C PRO A 12 -11.13 63.53 5.08
N ALA A 13 -10.47 63.72 3.92
CA ALA A 13 -9.37 64.57 3.41
C ALA A 13 -7.91 64.10 3.72
N HIS A 14 -6.89 64.24 2.85
CA HIS A 14 -6.81 64.28 1.37
C HIS A 14 -5.39 63.85 0.91
N GLY A 15 -5.18 63.53 -0.38
CA GLY A 15 -3.86 63.12 -0.92
C GLY A 15 -3.76 63.11 -2.46
N ASN A 16 -3.75 64.30 -3.06
CA ASN A 16 -3.48 64.59 -4.49
C ASN A 16 -1.95 64.49 -4.82
N ASP A 17 -1.37 64.62 -6.02
CA ASP A 17 -1.77 64.99 -7.42
C ASP A 17 -0.61 64.55 -8.39
N ASN A 18 -0.57 64.61 -9.75
CA ASN A 18 -1.49 64.88 -10.89
C ASN A 18 -0.82 64.30 -12.19
N ALA A 19 -1.43 64.52 -13.37
CA ALA A 19 -0.91 64.38 -14.76
C ALA A 19 -0.62 62.96 -15.31
N GLY A 20 -0.91 62.62 -16.58
CA GLY A 20 -1.55 63.33 -17.71
C GLY A 20 -1.48 62.43 -18.97
N GLU A 21 -2.09 62.69 -20.14
CA GLU A 21 -2.99 63.75 -20.63
C GLU A 21 -3.58 63.31 -22.01
N ALA A 22 -4.73 63.86 -22.47
CA ALA A 22 -5.28 63.80 -23.86
C ALA A 22 -5.76 62.41 -24.40
N ALA A 23 -6.76 62.29 -25.31
CA ALA A 23 -7.67 63.26 -25.97
C ALA A 23 -9.07 62.62 -26.27
N ASP A 24 -9.98 63.45 -26.81
CA ASP A 24 -11.44 63.29 -26.95
C ASP A 24 -12.00 62.18 -27.88
N HIS A 25 -13.33 62.04 -27.85
CA HIS A 25 -14.14 61.08 -28.61
C HIS A 25 -15.36 61.75 -29.28
N PHE A 26 -15.22 62.12 -30.56
CA PHE A 26 -16.18 62.73 -31.50
C PHE A 26 -15.65 62.41 -32.93
N GLU A 27 -16.37 62.38 -34.07
CA GLU A 27 -17.78 62.31 -34.51
C GLU A 27 -17.70 61.91 -36.03
N ASP A 28 -18.69 61.40 -36.78
CA ASP A 28 -20.08 60.94 -36.59
C ASP A 28 -20.43 59.95 -37.75
N MET A 29 -21.68 59.48 -37.84
CA MET A 29 -22.38 58.94 -39.03
C MET A 29 -21.80 57.70 -39.76
N ALA A 30 -22.43 56.53 -39.52
CA ALA A 30 -22.90 55.64 -40.60
C ALA A 30 -23.87 54.54 -40.08
N ASP A 31 -24.97 54.33 -40.80
CA ASP A 31 -25.87 53.16 -40.91
C ASP A 31 -26.31 52.36 -39.66
N ASN A 32 -27.63 52.24 -39.48
CA ASN A 32 -28.30 51.54 -38.38
C ASN A 32 -29.45 50.61 -38.88
N GLU A 33 -29.12 49.41 -39.34
CA GLU A 33 -30.01 48.22 -39.51
C GLU A 33 -29.12 46.96 -39.67
N GLU A 34 -29.47 45.74 -39.24
CA GLU A 34 -30.58 45.25 -38.39
C GLU A 34 -30.05 44.79 -37.00
N ARG A 35 -30.85 44.04 -36.21
CA ARG A 35 -30.39 43.29 -35.03
C ARG A 35 -30.75 41.81 -35.12
N ASP A 36 -29.80 41.00 -35.60
CA ASP A 36 -29.99 39.55 -35.74
C ASP A 36 -29.89 38.80 -34.38
N TYR A 37 -30.98 38.15 -33.97
CA TYR A 37 -31.05 37.37 -32.72
C TYR A 37 -30.62 35.90 -32.95
N ALA A 38 -29.44 35.52 -32.48
CA ALA A 38 -28.98 34.13 -32.52
C ALA A 38 -29.70 33.24 -31.46
N PRO A 39 -30.39 32.15 -31.84
CA PRO A 39 -31.13 31.30 -30.91
C PRO A 39 -30.21 30.29 -30.17
N PRO A 40 -30.60 29.80 -28.97
CA PRO A 40 -29.81 28.84 -28.18
C PRO A 40 -29.31 27.61 -28.95
N PRO A 41 -28.13 27.04 -28.61
CA PRO A 41 -27.39 26.14 -29.48
C PRO A 41 -28.11 24.83 -29.86
N HIS A 42 -29.08 24.37 -29.06
CA HIS A 42 -29.91 23.20 -29.39
C HIS A 42 -30.89 23.44 -30.55
N LEU A 43 -31.19 24.71 -30.88
CA LEU A 43 -31.98 25.10 -32.06
C LEU A 43 -31.07 25.30 -33.28
N ALA A 44 -29.91 25.95 -33.12
CA ALA A 44 -28.92 26.11 -34.20
C ALA A 44 -28.52 24.75 -34.84
N ALA A 45 -28.37 23.71 -34.01
CA ALA A 45 -28.09 22.33 -34.44
C ALA A 45 -29.19 21.68 -35.32
N ARG A 46 -30.38 22.28 -35.45
CA ARG A 46 -31.42 21.84 -36.38
C ARG A 46 -31.32 22.49 -37.77
N PHE A 47 -30.79 23.71 -37.87
CA PHE A 47 -30.73 24.43 -39.14
C PHE A 47 -29.54 24.00 -40.01
N TYR A 48 -28.37 23.74 -39.41
CA TYR A 48 -27.18 23.26 -40.12
C TYR A 48 -27.17 21.73 -40.38
N ARG A 49 -28.30 21.18 -40.86
CA ARG A 49 -28.34 19.81 -41.40
C ARG A 49 -28.42 19.82 -42.93
N ASN A 50 -27.45 19.15 -43.54
CA ASN A 50 -27.15 19.26 -44.96
C ASN A 50 -28.33 18.83 -45.86
N ARG A 51 -28.77 19.72 -46.77
CA ARG A 51 -30.06 19.67 -47.47
C ARG A 51 -30.04 18.75 -48.70
N ALA A 52 -29.52 17.53 -48.55
CA ALA A 52 -28.99 16.73 -49.67
C ALA A 52 -29.58 15.30 -49.82
N ASN A 53 -30.76 14.97 -49.29
CA ASN A 53 -31.36 13.65 -49.58
C ASN A 53 -32.90 13.50 -49.50
N THR A 54 -33.69 14.54 -49.79
CA THR A 54 -35.17 14.50 -49.73
C THR A 54 -35.87 14.59 -51.09
N ARG A 55 -35.53 13.70 -52.04
CA ARG A 55 -36.31 13.53 -53.29
C ARG A 55 -36.43 12.09 -53.79
N ARG A 56 -36.97 11.20 -52.95
CA ARG A 56 -37.61 9.94 -53.39
C ARG A 56 -39.02 9.82 -52.81
N LYS A 57 -40.01 10.43 -53.48
CA LYS A 57 -41.43 10.07 -53.29
C LYS A 57 -41.66 8.69 -53.91
N SER A 58 -42.28 7.79 -53.17
CA SER A 58 -42.65 6.44 -53.63
C SER A 58 -43.97 6.47 -54.42
N SER A 59 -43.87 6.48 -55.75
CA SER A 59 -45.02 6.28 -56.64
C SER A 59 -45.40 4.79 -56.71
N ALA A 60 -46.00 4.27 -55.64
CA ALA A 60 -46.45 2.87 -55.57
C ALA A 60 -47.81 2.68 -56.26
N ALA A 61 -47.83 2.66 -57.60
CA ALA A 61 -49.01 2.34 -58.39
C ALA A 61 -48.65 1.60 -59.69
N SER A 62 -49.51 0.68 -60.12
CA SER A 62 -49.50 0.01 -61.43
C SER A 62 -48.21 -0.74 -61.84
N SER A 63 -47.96 -1.90 -61.23
CA SER A 63 -47.44 -3.06 -61.97
C SER A 63 -47.88 -4.40 -61.36
N ARG A 64 -49.20 -4.68 -61.40
CA ARG A 64 -49.74 -6.04 -61.26
C ARG A 64 -50.10 -6.57 -62.66
N ARG A 65 -49.11 -7.05 -63.42
CA ARG A 65 -49.25 -8.00 -64.55
C ARG A 65 -47.88 -8.32 -65.16
N ASN A 66 -47.31 -9.45 -64.79
CA ASN A 66 -46.37 -10.21 -65.63
C ASN A 66 -46.21 -11.64 -65.08
N SER A 67 -47.21 -12.47 -65.34
CA SER A 67 -47.17 -13.92 -65.14
C SER A 67 -46.77 -14.60 -66.46
N LEU A 68 -45.56 -15.15 -66.53
CA LEU A 68 -45.09 -15.88 -67.70
C LEU A 68 -45.69 -17.30 -67.72
N SER A 69 -46.75 -17.52 -68.51
CA SER A 69 -47.28 -18.87 -68.79
C SER A 69 -48.24 -18.87 -69.99
N SER A 70 -47.70 -19.14 -71.19
CA SER A 70 -48.45 -19.73 -72.32
C SER A 70 -47.49 -20.12 -73.44
N ALA A 71 -47.21 -21.43 -73.58
CA ALA A 71 -46.77 -22.00 -74.84
C ALA A 71 -48.01 -22.33 -75.71
N HIS A 72 -47.78 -22.75 -76.96
CA HIS A 72 -48.80 -22.92 -78.01
C HIS A 72 -49.38 -21.57 -78.51
N SER A 73 -49.89 -21.46 -79.75
CA SER A 73 -50.15 -22.48 -80.78
C SER A 73 -49.61 -22.09 -82.17
N ARG A 74 -49.66 -23.04 -83.12
CA ARG A 74 -49.31 -22.86 -84.55
C ARG A 74 -50.58 -22.56 -85.36
N ALA A 75 -50.40 -22.07 -86.60
CA ALA A 75 -51.44 -21.80 -87.60
C ALA A 75 -52.41 -20.64 -87.23
N SER A 76 -53.20 -20.07 -88.16
CA SER A 76 -53.41 -20.41 -89.57
C SER A 76 -53.43 -19.18 -90.49
N SER A 77 -53.51 -19.42 -91.80
CA SER A 77 -53.55 -18.43 -92.88
C SER A 77 -54.99 -18.01 -93.26
N VAL A 78 -55.10 -17.16 -94.29
CA VAL A 78 -56.29 -16.79 -95.08
C VAL A 78 -57.22 -15.70 -94.52
N SER A 79 -57.11 -14.52 -95.12
CA SER A 79 -58.28 -13.80 -95.65
C SER A 79 -57.85 -12.97 -96.88
N HIS A 80 -58.61 -13.02 -97.96
CA HIS A 80 -58.40 -12.23 -99.17
C HIS A 80 -59.49 -11.15 -99.29
N ARG A 81 -59.12 -9.93 -99.70
CA ARG A 81 -59.82 -9.21 -100.79
C ARG A 81 -58.93 -8.14 -101.42
N ARG A 82 -59.27 -7.79 -102.67
CA ARG A 82 -58.42 -7.09 -103.65
C ARG A 82 -58.35 -5.57 -103.38
N GLY A 83 -57.23 -4.94 -103.74
CA GLY A 83 -57.08 -3.49 -103.83
C GLY A 83 -55.80 -3.12 -104.60
N SER A 84 -55.91 -2.29 -105.64
CA SER A 84 -54.81 -1.91 -106.54
C SER A 84 -53.74 -1.04 -105.84
N GLY A 85 -52.46 -1.15 -106.26
CA GLY A 85 -51.41 -0.22 -105.82
C GLY A 85 -50.00 -0.81 -105.71
N CYS A 86 -49.29 -0.97 -106.83
CA CYS A 86 -47.87 -1.37 -106.81
C CYS A 86 -46.94 -0.18 -106.48
N GLN A 87 -45.74 -0.50 -105.98
CA GLN A 87 -44.53 0.36 -105.83
C GLN A 87 -44.33 1.28 -104.60
N SER A 88 -45.28 1.55 -103.68
CA SER A 88 -44.99 2.44 -102.53
C SER A 88 -44.54 1.76 -101.21
N ASN A 89 -44.82 0.47 -101.01
CA ASN A 89 -44.59 -0.19 -99.71
C ASN A 89 -43.12 -0.52 -99.38
N TYR A 90 -42.25 -0.74 -100.37
CA TYR A 90 -40.85 -1.14 -100.13
C TYR A 90 -40.04 -0.05 -99.42
N ILE A 91 -40.18 1.21 -99.87
CA ILE A 91 -39.52 2.37 -99.25
C ILE A 91 -40.06 2.59 -97.84
N ALA A 92 -41.39 2.53 -97.65
CA ALA A 92 -42.02 2.65 -96.34
C ALA A 92 -41.56 1.54 -95.36
N GLN A 93 -41.36 0.31 -95.84
CA GLN A 93 -40.87 -0.80 -95.03
C GLN A 93 -39.38 -0.64 -94.65
N HIS A 94 -38.53 -0.15 -95.57
CA HIS A 94 -37.14 0.18 -95.25
C HIS A 94 -37.02 1.37 -94.29
N LEU A 95 -37.82 2.42 -94.43
CA LEU A 95 -37.85 3.54 -93.48
C LEU A 95 -38.32 3.11 -92.08
N ARG A 96 -39.33 2.22 -91.99
CA ARG A 96 -39.73 1.59 -90.72
C ARG A 96 -38.61 0.71 -90.15
N ARG A 97 -37.92 -0.08 -90.98
CA ARG A 97 -36.77 -0.89 -90.54
C ARG A 97 -35.61 -0.02 -90.05
N ALA A 98 -35.32 1.08 -90.74
CA ALA A 98 -34.29 2.05 -90.38
C ALA A 98 -34.61 2.72 -89.04
N SER A 99 -35.80 3.29 -88.86
CA SER A 99 -36.21 3.90 -87.58
C SER A 99 -36.24 2.90 -86.41
N ILE A 100 -36.60 1.63 -86.64
CA ILE A 100 -36.48 0.57 -85.62
C ILE A 100 -35.00 0.32 -85.26
N ILE A 101 -34.10 0.20 -86.24
CA ILE A 101 -32.66 0.03 -86.02
C ILE A 101 -32.07 1.26 -85.32
N GLU A 102 -32.47 2.46 -85.70
CA GLU A 102 -32.04 3.74 -85.13
C GLU A 102 -32.50 3.89 -83.68
N SER A 103 -33.78 3.61 -83.39
CA SER A 103 -34.29 3.57 -82.01
C SER A 103 -33.56 2.52 -81.15
N ARG A 104 -33.00 1.46 -81.76
CA ARG A 104 -32.20 0.44 -81.07
C ARG A 104 -30.74 0.91 -80.90
N LYS A 105 -30.17 1.63 -81.86
CA LYS A 105 -28.86 2.30 -81.74
C LYS A 105 -28.89 3.33 -80.62
N ALA A 106 -29.90 4.22 -80.59
CA ALA A 106 -30.10 5.20 -79.52
C ALA A 106 -30.15 4.53 -78.13
N ARG A 107 -31.05 3.55 -77.94
CA ARG A 107 -31.17 2.80 -76.67
C ARG A 107 -29.94 1.97 -76.28
N LEU A 108 -28.98 1.74 -77.19
CA LEU A 108 -27.68 1.15 -76.89
C LEU A 108 -26.63 2.23 -76.56
N ALA A 109 -26.66 3.38 -77.24
CA ALA A 109 -25.86 4.55 -76.90
C ALA A 109 -26.21 5.09 -75.50
N ASP A 110 -27.50 5.16 -75.14
CA ASP A 110 -27.95 5.55 -73.78
C ASP A 110 -27.36 4.63 -72.70
N ARG A 111 -27.30 3.32 -72.98
CA ARG A 111 -26.71 2.32 -72.07
C ARG A 111 -25.20 2.46 -71.96
N ALA A 112 -24.52 2.76 -73.06
CA ALA A 112 -23.08 3.02 -73.06
C ALA A 112 -22.74 4.33 -72.32
N ALA A 113 -23.50 5.40 -72.55
CA ALA A 113 -23.37 6.67 -71.84
C ALA A 113 -23.62 6.52 -70.34
N HIS A 114 -24.64 5.74 -69.94
CA HIS A 114 -24.87 5.40 -68.52
C HIS A 114 -23.74 4.55 -67.94
N ALA A 115 -23.17 3.60 -68.69
CA ALA A 115 -22.02 2.81 -68.24
C ALA A 115 -20.79 3.69 -68.00
N GLU A 116 -20.48 4.64 -68.90
CA GLU A 116 -19.43 5.63 -68.69
C GLU A 116 -19.74 6.58 -67.54
N GLN A 117 -20.98 7.05 -67.38
CA GLN A 117 -21.38 7.88 -66.25
C GLN A 117 -21.20 7.15 -64.90
N VAL A 118 -21.50 5.84 -64.84
CA VAL A 118 -21.22 5.00 -63.67
C VAL A 118 -19.72 4.79 -63.50
N ARG A 119 -18.94 4.57 -64.57
CA ARG A 119 -17.48 4.42 -64.52
C ARG A 119 -16.80 5.68 -63.98
N LEU A 120 -17.17 6.86 -64.48
CA LEU A 120 -16.70 8.16 -64.00
C LEU A 120 -17.11 8.42 -62.55
N ARG A 121 -18.36 8.09 -62.17
CA ARG A 121 -18.83 8.24 -60.78
C ARG A 121 -18.09 7.30 -59.82
N ALA A 122 -17.80 6.06 -60.23
CA ALA A 122 -17.00 5.12 -59.47
C ALA A 122 -15.52 5.56 -59.39
N ALA A 123 -14.97 6.13 -60.47
CA ALA A 123 -13.63 6.72 -60.48
C ALA A 123 -13.54 7.91 -59.51
N LEU A 124 -14.51 8.83 -59.51
CA LEU A 124 -14.59 9.94 -58.55
C LEU A 124 -14.72 9.46 -57.10
N VAL A 125 -15.53 8.41 -56.84
CA VAL A 125 -15.66 7.81 -55.49
C VAL A 125 -14.39 7.03 -55.08
N LYS A 126 -13.56 6.58 -56.03
CA LYS A 126 -12.26 5.94 -55.76
C LYS A 126 -11.10 6.94 -55.62
N ALA A 127 -11.20 8.09 -56.30
CA ALA A 127 -10.24 9.20 -56.24
C ALA A 127 -10.49 10.15 -55.06
N ALA A 128 -11.71 10.18 -54.52
CA ALA A 128 -12.00 10.85 -53.25
C ALA A 128 -11.15 10.22 -52.13
N PRO A 129 -10.35 11.00 -51.38
CA PRO A 129 -9.46 10.46 -50.36
C PRO A 129 -10.26 9.80 -49.23
N ARG A 130 -9.85 8.58 -48.84
CA ARG A 130 -10.50 7.80 -47.79
C ARG A 130 -10.09 8.33 -46.41
N GLY A 131 -10.80 9.37 -45.99
CA GLY A 131 -10.49 10.18 -44.81
C GLY A 131 -9.95 11.53 -45.26
N SER A 132 -10.59 12.61 -44.81
CA SER A 132 -10.01 13.94 -44.93
C SER A 132 -8.80 14.03 -44.00
N VAL A 133 -7.65 14.44 -44.53
CA VAL A 133 -6.42 14.61 -43.74
C VAL A 133 -6.65 15.61 -42.60
N SER A 134 -7.47 16.66 -42.85
CA SER A 134 -7.92 17.59 -41.82
C SER A 134 -8.63 16.91 -40.64
N ALA A 135 -9.42 15.85 -40.84
CA ALA A 135 -10.12 15.19 -39.74
C ALA A 135 -9.19 14.30 -38.88
N SER A 136 -7.99 13.97 -39.37
CA SER A 136 -6.89 13.43 -38.56
C SER A 136 -6.09 14.55 -37.88
N GLU A 137 -5.84 15.66 -38.58
CA GLU A 137 -5.10 16.82 -38.04
C GLU A 137 -5.89 17.53 -36.94
N GLU A 138 -7.18 17.81 -37.13
CA GLU A 138 -8.12 18.34 -36.13
C GLU A 138 -8.14 17.47 -34.86
N ARG A 139 -8.06 16.14 -35.01
CA ARG A 139 -7.97 15.22 -33.86
C ARG A 139 -6.61 15.25 -33.19
N ALA A 140 -5.52 15.37 -33.95
CA ALA A 140 -4.17 15.50 -33.42
C ALA A 140 -4.01 16.82 -32.65
N LEU A 141 -4.49 17.92 -33.20
CA LEU A 141 -4.53 19.24 -32.56
C LEU A 141 -5.42 19.22 -31.31
N ALA A 142 -6.61 18.62 -31.37
CA ALA A 142 -7.47 18.46 -30.19
C ALA A 142 -6.82 17.60 -29.09
N ALA A 143 -6.04 16.57 -29.46
CA ALA A 143 -5.28 15.76 -28.51
C ALA A 143 -4.07 16.52 -27.91
N GLN A 144 -3.39 17.36 -28.70
CA GLN A 144 -2.33 18.26 -28.22
C GLN A 144 -2.88 19.27 -27.22
N VAL A 145 -3.95 19.99 -27.55
CA VAL A 145 -4.62 20.95 -26.66
C VAL A 145 -5.15 20.27 -25.39
N ALA A 146 -5.66 19.03 -25.49
CA ALA A 146 -6.06 18.25 -24.31
C ALA A 146 -4.86 17.88 -23.41
N LYS A 147 -3.73 17.48 -24.00
CA LYS A 147 -2.47 17.19 -23.28
C LYS A 147 -1.92 18.45 -22.59
N GLU A 148 -1.86 19.57 -23.30
CA GLU A 148 -1.41 20.86 -22.77
C GLU A 148 -2.31 21.33 -21.62
N LYS A 149 -3.63 21.22 -21.77
CA LYS A 149 -4.60 21.54 -20.71
C LYS A 149 -4.49 20.62 -19.49
N TYR A 150 -4.05 19.38 -19.66
CA TYR A 150 -3.72 18.48 -18.55
C TYR A 150 -2.40 18.87 -17.87
N LEU A 151 -1.34 19.13 -18.64
CA LEU A 151 -0.04 19.59 -18.12
C LEU A 151 -0.17 20.93 -17.38
N ALA A 152 -0.97 21.87 -17.88
CA ALA A 152 -1.26 23.13 -17.22
C ALA A 152 -1.99 22.93 -15.87
N LYS A 153 -2.90 21.96 -15.77
CA LYS A 153 -3.54 21.59 -14.49
C LYS A 153 -2.54 20.98 -13.50
N VAL A 154 -1.66 20.11 -13.97
CA VAL A 154 -0.60 19.52 -13.12
C VAL A 154 0.37 20.62 -12.65
N ALA A 155 0.78 21.53 -13.53
CA ALA A 155 1.61 22.68 -13.18
C ALA A 155 0.93 23.61 -12.16
N ALA A 156 -0.37 23.88 -12.31
CA ALA A 156 -1.15 24.65 -11.34
C ALA A 156 -1.23 23.97 -9.97
N ALA A 157 -1.52 22.66 -9.93
CA ALA A 157 -1.53 21.90 -8.69
C ALA A 157 -0.16 21.89 -7.99
N CYS A 158 0.94 21.67 -8.74
CA CYS A 158 2.29 21.78 -8.21
C CYS A 158 2.61 23.20 -7.71
N ALA A 159 2.13 24.25 -8.38
CA ALA A 159 2.30 25.62 -7.93
C ALA A 159 1.52 25.90 -6.62
N GLU A 160 0.32 25.36 -6.45
CA GLU A 160 -0.44 25.45 -5.20
C GLU A 160 0.20 24.68 -4.04
N GLU A 161 0.77 23.50 -4.29
CA GLU A 161 1.53 22.75 -3.28
C GLU A 161 2.81 23.52 -2.88
N VAL A 162 3.55 24.09 -3.85
CA VAL A 162 4.72 24.94 -3.56
C VAL A 162 4.32 26.23 -2.83
N ALA A 163 3.18 26.83 -3.16
CA ALA A 163 2.65 28.00 -2.44
C ALA A 163 2.23 27.66 -1.00
N ARG A 164 1.63 26.49 -0.77
CA ARG A 164 1.33 25.97 0.58
C ARG A 164 2.61 25.68 1.35
N ALA A 165 3.59 25.02 0.75
CA ALA A 165 4.89 24.75 1.38
C ALA A 165 5.64 26.04 1.74
N LYS A 166 5.59 27.08 0.90
CA LYS A 166 6.12 28.41 1.21
C LYS A 166 5.41 29.07 2.39
N ARG A 167 4.06 29.06 2.39
CA ARG A 167 3.28 29.63 3.50
C ARG A 167 3.59 28.94 4.83
N VAL A 168 3.67 27.60 4.86
CA VAL A 168 4.07 26.85 6.05
C VAL A 168 5.50 27.18 6.49
N ALA A 169 6.43 27.39 5.55
CA ALA A 169 7.79 27.84 5.88
C ALA A 169 7.83 29.28 6.44
N GLU A 170 6.94 30.16 5.97
CA GLU A 170 6.77 31.52 6.50
C GLU A 170 6.11 31.51 7.88
N GLU A 171 5.05 30.74 8.09
CA GLU A 171 4.39 30.50 9.39
C GLU A 171 5.37 29.91 10.43
N VAL A 172 6.20 28.94 10.04
CA VAL A 172 7.24 28.36 10.92
C VAL A 172 8.33 29.38 11.24
N LYS A 173 8.71 30.24 10.29
CA LYS A 173 9.68 31.32 10.51
C LYS A 173 9.12 32.39 11.43
N GLU A 174 7.87 32.82 11.24
CA GLU A 174 7.18 33.77 12.09
C GLU A 174 7.02 33.23 13.51
N ARG A 175 6.53 31.99 13.65
CA ARG A 175 6.45 31.29 14.93
C ARG A 175 7.80 31.25 15.66
N LYS A 176 8.90 30.95 14.96
CA LYS A 176 10.24 30.94 15.55
C LYS A 176 10.66 32.35 16.01
N LEU A 177 10.35 33.39 15.24
CA LEU A 177 10.62 34.78 15.63
C LEU A 177 9.78 35.21 16.84
N LEU A 178 8.53 34.75 16.96
CA LEU A 178 7.67 34.97 18.13
C LEU A 178 8.18 34.22 19.36
N GLU A 179 8.66 32.98 19.21
CA GLU A 179 9.29 32.21 20.29
C GLU A 179 10.62 32.86 20.75
N GLU A 180 11.46 33.33 19.82
CA GLU A 180 12.67 34.11 20.14
C GLU A 180 12.36 35.46 20.81
N ALA A 181 11.32 36.17 20.36
CA ALA A 181 10.87 37.42 20.98
C ALA A 181 10.33 37.20 22.40
N ARG A 182 9.53 36.15 22.60
CA ARG A 182 9.03 35.76 23.94
C ARG A 182 10.17 35.40 24.89
N GLN A 183 11.20 34.69 24.43
CA GLN A 183 12.38 34.39 25.24
C GLN A 183 13.15 35.66 25.63
N ARG A 184 13.27 36.64 24.72
CA ARG A 184 13.88 37.95 25.04
C ARG A 184 13.07 38.71 26.10
N LEU A 185 11.74 38.75 25.97
CA LEU A 185 10.88 39.38 26.97
C LEU A 185 10.96 38.67 28.33
N GLU A 186 10.98 37.34 28.38
CA GLU A 186 11.14 36.60 29.65
C GLU A 186 12.52 36.85 30.29
N ILE A 187 13.57 36.99 29.48
CA ILE A 187 14.91 37.39 29.94
C ILE A 187 14.89 38.83 30.48
N GLU A 188 14.24 39.76 29.78
CA GLU A 188 14.10 41.17 30.18
C GLU A 188 13.26 41.31 31.47
N GLU A 189 12.16 40.59 31.61
CA GLU A 189 11.35 40.52 32.84
C GLU A 189 12.17 39.96 34.02
N ARG A 190 12.94 38.89 33.81
CA ARG A 190 13.85 38.33 34.83
C ARG A 190 14.94 39.32 35.22
N HIS A 191 15.52 40.06 34.27
CA HIS A 191 16.47 41.13 34.57
C HIS A 191 15.81 42.27 35.35
N ALA A 192 14.62 42.73 34.94
CA ALA A 192 13.86 43.76 35.63
C ALA A 192 13.41 43.32 37.05
N GLU A 193 13.13 42.03 37.27
CA GLU A 193 12.84 41.51 38.61
C GLU A 193 14.11 41.43 39.48
N VAL A 194 15.24 41.01 38.91
CA VAL A 194 16.55 41.06 39.59
C VAL A 194 16.93 42.49 39.94
N GLU A 195 16.67 43.48 39.07
CA GLU A 195 16.88 44.90 39.37
C GLU A 195 15.90 45.43 40.42
N LYS A 196 14.62 45.05 40.40
CA LYS A 196 13.66 45.36 41.48
C LYS A 196 14.17 44.84 42.81
N ARG A 197 14.53 43.55 42.91
CA ARG A 197 15.11 42.94 44.11
C ARG A 197 16.41 43.65 44.54
N ARG A 198 17.30 43.99 43.59
CA ARG A 198 18.54 44.75 43.83
C ARG A 198 18.28 46.16 44.38
N ASN A 199 17.21 46.82 43.95
CA ASN A 199 16.81 48.16 44.41
C ASN A 199 15.97 48.10 45.72
N GLU A 200 15.28 46.99 45.96
CA GLU A 200 14.60 46.70 47.22
C GLU A 200 15.58 46.42 48.36
N PHE A 201 16.76 45.84 48.11
CA PHE A 201 17.78 45.65 49.14
C PHE A 201 18.22 46.95 49.84
N PRO A 202 18.70 48.01 49.16
CA PRO A 202 19.04 49.28 49.80
C PRO A 202 17.79 50.00 50.34
N ARG A 203 16.62 49.87 49.70
CA ARG A 203 15.35 50.43 50.21
C ARG A 203 14.92 49.78 51.53
N ASN A 204 15.06 48.46 51.67
CA ASN A 204 14.83 47.73 52.91
C ASN A 204 15.91 48.00 53.96
N LEU A 205 17.16 48.25 53.54
CA LEU A 205 18.23 48.66 54.44
C LEU A 205 17.98 50.08 54.99
N HIS A 206 17.51 51.01 54.14
CA HIS A 206 17.00 52.31 54.58
C HIS A 206 15.74 52.20 55.45
N ALA A 207 14.79 51.30 55.15
CA ALA A 207 13.64 51.06 56.01
C ALA A 207 14.03 50.47 57.38
N ARG A 208 15.04 49.59 57.44
CA ARG A 208 15.62 49.09 58.70
C ARG A 208 16.37 50.19 59.47
N ARG A 209 17.06 51.11 58.80
CA ARG A 209 17.63 52.33 59.42
C ARG A 209 16.53 53.25 59.95
N ALA A 210 15.49 53.51 59.17
CA ALA A 210 14.35 54.34 59.58
C ALA A 210 13.62 53.76 60.80
N ARG A 211 13.40 52.44 60.84
CA ARG A 211 12.83 51.75 62.03
C ARG A 211 13.74 51.79 63.27
N ARG A 212 15.07 51.94 63.11
CA ARG A 212 15.99 52.19 64.22
C ARG A 212 16.02 53.66 64.64
N ALA A 213 15.86 54.61 63.71
CA ALA A 213 15.70 56.03 64.01
C ALA A 213 14.36 56.34 64.71
N SER A 214 13.27 55.65 64.33
CA SER A 214 11.97 55.75 65.01
C SER A 214 11.91 54.98 66.34
N SER A 215 13.03 54.47 66.85
CA SER A 215 13.13 53.75 68.14
C SER A 215 14.02 54.45 69.17
N SER A 216 14.58 55.63 68.85
CA SER A 216 15.37 56.45 69.78
C SER A 216 14.56 57.53 70.52
N GLU A 217 13.26 57.66 70.25
CA GLU A 217 12.38 58.67 70.87
C GLU A 217 11.20 58.06 71.65
N LYS A 218 11.51 57.35 72.74
CA LYS A 218 10.68 57.36 73.96
C LYS A 218 11.52 57.06 75.20
N LYS A 219 11.15 57.68 76.31
CA LYS A 219 12.01 57.88 77.49
C LYS A 219 12.02 56.69 78.45
N LEU A 220 13.01 56.73 79.33
CA LEU A 220 13.19 55.95 80.55
C LEU A 220 11.89 55.79 81.36
N ALA A 221 11.65 54.56 81.81
CA ALA A 221 11.11 54.21 83.14
C ALA A 221 11.73 52.84 83.48
N VAL A 222 12.87 52.83 84.17
CA VAL A 222 12.97 52.44 85.60
C VAL A 222 12.46 51.01 85.83
N VAL A 223 13.42 50.11 86.05
CA VAL A 223 13.19 48.76 86.60
C VAL A 223 12.90 48.88 88.09
N GLN A 224 11.92 48.15 88.58
CA GLN A 224 11.96 47.59 89.92
C GLN A 224 11.49 46.13 89.84
N GLU A 225 12.32 45.23 90.34
CA GLU A 225 11.99 43.82 90.56
C GLU A 225 11.32 43.71 91.92
N ASP A 226 10.27 42.91 92.04
CA ASP A 226 9.83 42.33 93.31
C ASP A 226 9.20 40.95 93.00
N ILE A 227 9.35 40.01 93.94
CA ILE A 227 9.01 38.59 93.80
C ILE A 227 7.87 38.28 94.77
N ASP A 228 6.81 37.60 94.33
CA ASP A 228 6.26 36.52 95.18
C ASP A 228 5.38 35.48 94.45
N VAL A 229 5.01 34.45 95.19
CA VAL A 229 4.48 33.14 94.74
C VAL A 229 2.96 33.02 94.94
N SER A 230 2.37 31.93 94.43
CA SER A 230 1.03 31.35 94.65
C SER A 230 -0.07 31.74 93.65
N GLU A 231 -1.16 30.96 93.45
CA GLU A 231 -1.43 29.50 93.48
C GLU A 231 -2.88 29.32 92.94
N GLU A 232 -3.26 28.12 92.51
CA GLU A 232 -4.63 27.65 92.19
C GLU A 232 -5.74 28.63 91.72
N ALA A 233 -6.21 28.45 90.48
CA ALA A 233 -7.64 28.46 90.16
C ALA A 233 -7.93 27.58 88.93
N ILE A 234 -9.00 26.78 88.98
CA ILE A 234 -9.61 26.14 87.81
C ILE A 234 -10.88 26.93 87.48
N GLU A 235 -10.94 27.55 86.31
CA GLU A 235 -12.17 28.17 85.81
C GLU A 235 -12.63 27.47 84.53
N GLU A 236 -13.87 26.97 84.55
CA GLU A 236 -14.55 26.44 83.37
C GLU A 236 -15.03 27.63 82.51
N GLU A 237 -14.27 28.00 81.47
CA GLU A 237 -14.73 29.04 80.53
C GLU A 237 -16.06 28.61 79.86
N ALA A 238 -17.13 29.33 80.19
CA ALA A 238 -18.46 29.07 79.67
C ALA A 238 -18.49 29.18 78.14
N THR A 239 -19.16 28.24 77.49
CA THR A 239 -19.33 28.25 76.03
C THR A 239 -19.97 29.58 75.58
N PRO A 240 -19.34 30.34 74.66
CA PRO A 240 -19.89 31.63 74.24
C PRO A 240 -21.25 31.40 73.57
N VAL A 241 -22.28 32.09 74.09
CA VAL A 241 -23.64 32.04 73.54
C VAL A 241 -23.59 32.48 72.09
N LEU A 242 -23.83 31.54 71.19
CA LEU A 242 -23.84 31.80 69.77
C LEU A 242 -25.03 32.69 69.43
N ASP A 243 -24.73 33.91 68.98
CA ASP A 243 -25.68 34.79 68.31
C ASP A 243 -26.50 34.01 67.25
N GLN A 244 -27.78 34.33 67.14
CA GLN A 244 -28.75 33.57 66.37
C GLN A 244 -28.38 33.53 64.87
N GLU A 245 -27.83 34.62 64.33
CA GLU A 245 -27.32 34.65 62.95
C GLU A 245 -26.04 33.82 62.82
N GLY A 246 -25.11 33.93 63.78
CA GLY A 246 -23.91 33.10 63.85
C GLY A 246 -24.20 31.59 63.93
N ALA A 247 -25.21 31.20 64.71
CA ALA A 247 -25.71 29.82 64.79
C ALA A 247 -26.34 29.39 63.46
N ALA A 248 -27.22 30.19 62.89
CA ALA A 248 -27.86 29.92 61.60
C ALA A 248 -26.83 29.77 60.46
N LEU A 249 -25.81 30.63 60.41
CA LEU A 249 -24.73 30.54 59.42
C LEU A 249 -23.88 29.28 59.60
N ARG A 250 -23.57 28.87 60.84
CA ARG A 250 -22.86 27.60 61.11
C ARG A 250 -23.70 26.39 60.69
N ILE A 251 -24.99 26.36 61.02
CA ILE A 251 -25.92 25.29 60.64
C ILE A 251 -26.07 25.22 59.11
N GLN A 252 -26.30 26.37 58.45
CA GLN A 252 -26.35 26.43 56.98
C GLN A 252 -25.03 25.97 56.33
N ARG A 253 -23.87 26.33 56.89
CA ARG A 253 -22.56 25.91 56.38
C ARG A 253 -22.37 24.40 56.51
N ALA A 254 -22.72 23.82 57.66
CA ALA A 254 -22.66 22.39 57.91
C ALA A 254 -23.65 21.61 57.01
N TRP A 255 -24.88 22.10 56.85
CA TRP A 255 -25.89 21.51 55.97
C TRP A 255 -25.49 21.56 54.50
N ARG A 256 -25.02 22.72 53.99
CA ARG A 256 -24.48 22.86 52.63
C ARG A 256 -23.31 21.91 52.39
N LEU A 257 -22.37 21.81 53.36
CA LEU A 257 -21.22 20.92 53.26
C LEU A 257 -21.64 19.44 53.27
N SER A 258 -22.58 19.04 54.14
CA SER A 258 -23.08 17.66 54.18
C SER A 258 -23.82 17.27 52.90
N ARG A 259 -24.69 18.15 52.38
CA ARG A 259 -25.41 17.95 51.10
C ARG A 259 -24.44 17.84 49.92
N ARG A 260 -23.46 18.75 49.82
CA ARG A 260 -22.44 18.72 48.76
C ARG A 260 -21.53 17.50 48.84
N ARG A 261 -21.21 17.05 50.06
CA ARG A 261 -20.46 15.81 50.30
C ARG A 261 -21.25 14.60 49.80
N ALA A 262 -22.53 14.49 50.15
CA ALA A 262 -23.36 13.35 49.78
C ALA A 262 -23.39 13.11 48.26
N VAL A 263 -23.55 14.16 47.45
CA VAL A 263 -23.54 14.09 45.97
C VAL A 263 -22.22 13.52 45.43
N ILE A 264 -21.08 14.00 45.92
CA ILE A 264 -19.76 13.56 45.43
C ILE A 264 -19.47 12.11 45.83
N TYR A 265 -19.80 11.71 47.06
CA TYR A 265 -19.63 10.32 47.50
C TYR A 265 -20.60 9.38 46.78
N ALA A 266 -21.82 9.82 46.45
CA ALA A 266 -22.74 9.05 45.61
C ALA A 266 -22.17 8.84 44.21
N PHE A 267 -21.68 9.89 43.54
CA PHE A 267 -21.07 9.80 42.22
C PHE A 267 -19.82 8.91 42.21
N ALA A 268 -18.93 9.06 43.20
CA ALA A 268 -17.77 8.18 43.36
C ALA A 268 -18.16 6.71 43.58
N GLY A 269 -19.29 6.46 44.26
CA GLY A 269 -19.85 5.13 44.49
C GLY A 269 -20.41 4.43 43.25
N VAL A 270 -20.62 5.14 42.12
CA VAL A 270 -21.08 4.55 40.84
C VAL A 270 -19.97 3.72 40.16
N GLY A 271 -18.69 3.94 40.51
CA GLY A 271 -17.60 3.11 40.01
C GLY A 271 -17.20 3.35 38.54
N LEU A 272 -17.60 4.47 37.92
CA LEU A 272 -17.34 4.79 36.49
C LEU A 272 -15.85 4.72 36.07
N GLY A 273 -14.89 4.74 37.00
CA GLY A 273 -13.47 4.50 36.72
C GLY A 273 -13.14 3.06 36.27
N GLN A 274 -13.99 2.07 36.60
CA GLN A 274 -13.80 0.66 36.22
C GLN A 274 -14.29 0.34 34.79
N ALA A 275 -14.74 1.35 34.03
CA ALA A 275 -15.31 1.19 32.68
C ALA A 275 -14.45 0.37 31.69
N LYS A 276 -13.12 0.32 31.89
CA LYS A 276 -12.18 -0.43 31.05
C LYS A 276 -12.12 -1.93 31.37
N GLU A 277 -12.64 -2.35 32.52
CA GLU A 277 -12.61 -3.73 33.02
C GLU A 277 -13.97 -4.44 32.79
N THR A 278 -15.05 -3.67 32.65
CA THR A 278 -16.41 -4.14 32.32
C THR A 278 -16.58 -4.44 30.82
N SER A 279 -17.59 -5.26 30.47
CA SER A 279 -17.99 -5.44 29.07
C SER A 279 -18.77 -4.22 28.54
N PHE A 280 -18.78 -4.03 27.22
CA PHE A 280 -19.52 -2.95 26.57
C PHE A 280 -21.03 -3.03 26.81
N GLU A 281 -21.61 -4.23 26.85
CA GLU A 281 -23.06 -4.42 27.05
C GLU A 281 -23.45 -4.15 28.51
N ASP A 282 -22.67 -4.66 29.47
CA ASP A 282 -22.89 -4.38 30.90
C ASP A 282 -22.70 -2.89 31.22
N PHE A 283 -21.67 -2.24 30.65
CA PHE A 283 -21.37 -0.84 30.91
C PHE A 283 -22.38 0.12 30.25
N THR A 284 -22.88 -0.21 29.06
CA THR A 284 -23.99 0.55 28.45
C THR A 284 -25.31 0.35 29.20
N ALA A 285 -25.58 -0.84 29.72
CA ALA A 285 -26.72 -1.08 30.62
C ALA A 285 -26.61 -0.27 31.92
N LEU A 286 -25.41 -0.17 32.52
CA LEU A 286 -25.15 0.64 33.71
C LEU A 286 -25.36 2.14 33.44
N ILE A 287 -24.81 2.69 32.36
CA ILE A 287 -25.00 4.10 31.96
C ILE A 287 -26.47 4.42 31.64
N ALA A 288 -27.27 3.43 31.22
CA ALA A 288 -28.69 3.62 30.92
C ALA A 288 -29.60 3.71 32.16
N GLN A 289 -29.12 3.37 33.36
CA GLN A 289 -29.90 3.41 34.60
C GLN A 289 -30.27 4.85 34.98
N THR A 290 -31.53 5.05 35.41
CA THR A 290 -32.05 6.33 35.90
C THR A 290 -31.20 6.89 37.03
N ASP A 291 -30.86 6.04 37.99
CA ASP A 291 -30.19 6.39 39.23
C ASP A 291 -28.77 6.92 38.97
N VAL A 292 -28.07 6.31 38.01
CA VAL A 292 -26.75 6.76 37.53
C VAL A 292 -26.83 8.12 36.84
N ILE A 293 -27.89 8.36 36.05
CA ILE A 293 -28.13 9.65 35.39
C ILE A 293 -28.47 10.73 36.41
N ASP A 294 -29.33 10.45 37.39
CA ASP A 294 -29.76 11.42 38.39
C ASP A 294 -28.62 11.81 39.35
N ILE A 295 -27.80 10.84 39.78
CA ILE A 295 -26.57 11.08 40.55
C ILE A 295 -25.58 11.94 39.74
N SER A 296 -25.44 11.66 38.44
CA SER A 296 -24.55 12.42 37.55
C SER A 296 -25.06 13.85 37.28
N THR A 297 -26.36 14.04 37.07
CA THR A 297 -26.98 15.38 36.96
C THR A 297 -26.81 16.18 38.26
N ALA A 298 -26.95 15.54 39.43
CA ALA A 298 -26.68 16.19 40.70
C ALA A 298 -25.21 16.64 40.85
N MET A 299 -24.27 15.84 40.34
CA MET A 299 -22.84 16.16 40.31
C MET A 299 -22.53 17.33 39.34
N LEU A 300 -23.05 17.29 38.12
CA LEU A 300 -22.84 18.34 37.11
C LEU A 300 -23.46 19.69 37.49
N THR A 301 -24.67 19.69 38.07
CA THR A 301 -25.31 20.90 38.61
C THR A 301 -24.56 21.45 39.84
N GLN A 302 -23.99 20.59 40.70
CA GLN A 302 -23.16 21.03 41.82
C GLN A 302 -21.83 21.67 41.37
N LEU A 303 -21.25 21.21 40.25
CA LEU A 303 -20.04 21.79 39.65
C LEU A 303 -20.32 23.04 38.79
N GLY A 304 -21.59 23.40 38.57
CA GLY A 304 -21.97 24.55 37.73
C GLY A 304 -21.85 24.31 36.22
N LEU A 305 -21.84 23.04 35.79
CA LEU A 305 -21.80 22.66 34.37
C LEU A 305 -23.20 22.49 33.74
N GLN A 306 -24.24 22.49 34.56
CA GLN A 306 -25.65 22.45 34.17
C GLN A 306 -26.47 23.37 35.08
N GLU A 307 -27.51 24.01 34.52
CA GLU A 307 -28.40 24.89 35.27
C GLU A 307 -29.45 24.10 36.07
N THR A 308 -29.89 24.65 37.20
CA THR A 308 -30.85 24.00 38.10
C THR A 308 -32.27 24.12 37.55
N GLY A 309 -32.67 23.16 36.70
CA GLY A 309 -34.02 23.08 36.13
C GLY A 309 -34.10 22.91 34.61
N ASP A 310 -32.96 22.69 33.93
CA ASP A 310 -32.90 22.45 32.49
C ASP A 310 -33.72 21.21 32.07
N GLU A 311 -34.72 21.39 31.19
CA GLU A 311 -35.51 20.30 30.59
C GLU A 311 -34.65 19.29 29.81
N HIS A 312 -33.45 19.69 29.38
CA HIS A 312 -32.49 18.87 28.66
C HIS A 312 -31.37 18.32 29.56
N ALA A 313 -31.42 18.51 30.88
CA ALA A 313 -30.37 18.04 31.80
C ALA A 313 -30.10 16.53 31.64
N ALA A 314 -31.15 15.71 31.54
CA ALA A 314 -31.03 14.27 31.33
C ALA A 314 -30.52 13.87 29.92
N LEU A 315 -30.54 14.77 28.93
CA LEU A 315 -29.88 14.58 27.64
C LEU A 315 -28.39 14.98 27.75
N ASN A 316 -28.13 16.14 28.35
CA ASN A 316 -26.81 16.70 28.56
C ASN A 316 -25.94 15.77 29.43
N THR A 317 -26.51 15.16 30.46
CA THR A 317 -25.85 14.15 31.30
C THR A 317 -25.60 12.83 30.57
N ARG A 318 -26.46 12.41 29.63
CA ARG A 318 -26.17 11.24 28.78
C ARG A 318 -25.02 11.52 27.80
N THR A 319 -24.95 12.73 27.25
CA THR A 319 -23.77 13.18 26.48
C THR A 319 -22.51 13.18 27.35
N PHE A 320 -22.57 13.70 28.58
CA PHE A 320 -21.46 13.62 29.53
C PHE A 320 -21.02 12.18 29.82
N LEU A 321 -21.95 11.28 30.16
CA LEU A 321 -21.64 9.87 30.43
C LEU A 321 -21.05 9.15 29.20
N SER A 322 -21.37 9.61 27.99
CA SER A 322 -20.77 9.04 26.78
C SER A 322 -19.26 9.31 26.65
N THR A 323 -18.67 10.26 27.40
CA THR A 323 -17.20 10.40 27.51
C THR A 323 -16.52 9.12 28.03
N TYR A 324 -17.08 8.54 29.10
CA TYR A 324 -16.60 7.29 29.69
C TYR A 324 -16.76 6.13 28.70
N LEU A 325 -17.89 6.06 27.99
CA LEU A 325 -18.13 5.03 26.98
C LEU A 325 -17.15 5.12 25.79
N MET A 326 -16.89 6.34 25.29
CA MET A 326 -15.96 6.58 24.18
C MET A 326 -14.51 6.28 24.55
N THR A 327 -14.09 6.55 25.78
CA THR A 327 -12.70 6.33 26.23
C THR A 327 -12.43 4.90 26.72
N ALA A 328 -13.45 4.21 27.24
CA ALA A 328 -13.35 2.81 27.63
C ALA A 328 -13.46 1.84 26.45
N HIS A 329 -14.41 2.07 25.53
CA HIS A 329 -14.71 1.16 24.43
C HIS A 329 -14.66 1.83 23.03
N PRO A 330 -13.54 2.48 22.64
CA PRO A 330 -13.39 3.15 21.33
C PRO A 330 -13.39 2.19 20.13
N VAL A 331 -13.45 0.87 20.33
CA VAL A 331 -13.68 -0.12 19.25
C VAL A 331 -15.17 -0.22 18.92
N SER A 332 -16.03 -0.22 19.95
CA SER A 332 -17.46 -0.53 19.81
C SER A 332 -18.31 0.70 19.49
N VAL A 333 -17.81 1.90 19.82
CA VAL A 333 -18.53 3.18 19.64
C VAL A 333 -18.20 3.88 18.32
N LEU A 334 -16.99 3.70 17.79
CA LEU A 334 -16.44 4.48 16.69
C LEU A 334 -16.15 3.61 15.47
N THR A 335 -16.83 3.92 14.36
CA THR A 335 -16.72 3.13 13.13
C THR A 335 -15.38 3.31 12.43
N ASN A 336 -14.69 4.45 12.60
CA ASN A 336 -13.42 4.75 11.93
C ASN A 336 -12.46 5.52 12.87
N LYS A 337 -11.77 4.81 13.78
CA LYS A 337 -10.72 5.34 14.69
C LYS A 337 -9.66 6.29 14.07
N ASN A 338 -9.51 6.29 12.75
CA ASN A 338 -8.57 7.11 11.99
C ASN A 338 -9.21 8.37 11.36
N GLY A 339 -10.51 8.61 11.57
CA GLY A 339 -11.20 9.82 11.13
C GLY A 339 -10.81 11.02 12.00
N ALA A 340 -10.44 12.15 11.38
CA ALA A 340 -9.96 13.33 12.09
C ALA A 340 -10.96 13.88 13.12
N GLN A 341 -12.26 13.81 12.83
CA GLN A 341 -13.33 14.20 13.78
C GLN A 341 -13.48 13.21 14.94
N GLU A 342 -13.28 11.91 14.70
CA GLU A 342 -13.35 10.87 15.74
C GLU A 342 -12.14 10.97 16.69
N GLN A 343 -10.96 11.33 16.16
CA GLN A 343 -9.76 11.59 16.96
C GLN A 343 -9.83 12.90 17.76
N ASP A 344 -10.34 13.98 17.17
CA ASP A 344 -10.61 15.25 17.87
C ASP A 344 -11.62 15.06 19.02
N LEU A 345 -12.68 14.29 18.78
CA LEU A 345 -13.69 13.97 19.80
C LEU A 345 -13.12 13.07 20.93
N LEU A 346 -12.31 12.07 20.61
CA LEU A 346 -11.60 11.25 21.61
C LEU A 346 -10.61 12.07 22.45
N ALA A 347 -9.88 13.00 21.82
CA ALA A 347 -8.96 13.89 22.55
C ALA A 347 -9.74 14.76 23.55
N LYS A 348 -10.82 15.41 23.11
CA LYS A 348 -11.68 16.23 23.98
C LYS A 348 -12.38 15.42 25.08
N ALA A 349 -12.74 14.16 24.81
CA ALA A 349 -13.27 13.26 25.83
C ALA A 349 -12.24 12.93 26.92
N THR A 350 -11.00 12.62 26.54
CA THR A 350 -9.93 12.33 27.51
C THR A 350 -9.48 13.57 28.29
N GLU A 351 -9.46 14.75 27.66
CA GLU A 351 -9.21 16.03 28.32
C GLU A 351 -10.29 16.35 29.37
N LEU A 352 -11.57 16.24 29.00
CA LEU A 352 -12.69 16.47 29.91
C LEU A 352 -12.67 15.49 31.10
N MET A 353 -12.42 14.20 30.88
CA MET A 353 -12.31 13.22 31.98
C MET A 353 -11.12 13.53 32.91
N SER A 354 -9.95 13.86 32.36
CA SER A 354 -8.78 14.30 33.13
C SER A 354 -9.09 15.53 34.00
N ASN A 355 -9.81 16.52 33.44
CA ASN A 355 -10.25 17.71 34.17
C ASN A 355 -11.29 17.39 35.26
N VAL A 356 -12.20 16.44 35.03
CA VAL A 356 -13.15 15.93 36.05
C VAL A 356 -12.40 15.22 37.18
N GLU A 357 -11.46 14.33 36.88
CA GLU A 357 -10.68 13.59 37.88
C GLU A 357 -9.77 14.52 38.70
N HIS A 358 -9.10 15.47 38.05
CA HIS A 358 -8.27 16.49 38.71
C HIS A 358 -9.09 17.50 39.55
N THR A 359 -10.34 17.80 39.16
CA THR A 359 -11.22 18.62 40.01
C THR A 359 -11.76 17.83 41.19
N LEU A 360 -12.32 16.64 40.97
CA LEU A 360 -12.85 15.74 42.02
C LEU A 360 -11.81 15.42 43.10
N SER A 361 -10.60 15.03 42.71
CA SER A 361 -9.50 14.71 43.64
C SER A 361 -9.05 15.90 44.52
N ARG A 362 -9.43 17.14 44.14
CA ARG A 362 -9.16 18.37 44.90
C ARG A 362 -10.36 18.87 45.70
N LEU A 363 -11.53 18.26 45.60
CA LEU A 363 -12.69 18.62 46.43
C LEU A 363 -12.52 18.09 47.85
N SER A 364 -12.68 18.96 48.85
CA SER A 364 -12.41 18.63 50.25
C SER A 364 -13.28 19.45 51.21
N PRO A 365 -13.37 19.08 52.50
CA PRO A 365 -14.05 19.92 53.50
C PRO A 365 -13.51 21.35 53.57
N ARG A 366 -12.22 21.56 53.26
CA ARG A 366 -11.56 22.89 53.30
C ARG A 366 -12.03 23.84 52.20
N ASN A 367 -12.43 23.34 51.03
CA ASN A 367 -13.04 24.17 49.95
C ASN A 367 -14.56 24.05 49.88
N MET A 368 -15.21 23.52 50.93
CA MET A 368 -16.66 23.28 50.98
C MET A 368 -17.19 22.50 49.76
N TYR A 369 -16.38 21.56 49.28
CA TYR A 369 -16.66 20.75 48.08
C TYR A 369 -17.03 21.60 46.86
N SER A 370 -16.23 22.64 46.60
CA SER A 370 -16.36 23.60 45.51
C SER A 370 -15.02 23.72 44.76
N PRO A 371 -14.99 23.69 43.42
CA PRO A 371 -13.77 23.97 42.66
C PRO A 371 -13.33 25.44 42.82
N GLY A 372 -12.05 25.72 42.59
CA GLY A 372 -11.56 27.11 42.47
C GLY A 372 -11.99 27.74 41.13
N GLY A 373 -12.15 29.06 41.09
CA GLY A 373 -12.72 29.76 39.91
C GLY A 373 -12.03 29.44 38.59
N THR A 374 -10.70 29.46 38.53
CA THR A 374 -9.92 29.09 37.33
C THR A 374 -10.09 27.62 36.94
N GLN A 375 -10.29 26.71 37.92
CA GLN A 375 -10.55 25.29 37.63
C GLN A 375 -11.94 25.07 37.06
N LEU A 376 -12.94 25.79 37.57
CA LEU A 376 -14.31 25.77 37.06
C LEU A 376 -14.36 26.33 35.63
N GLU A 377 -13.59 27.39 35.35
CA GLU A 377 -13.43 27.93 34.00
C GLU A 377 -12.85 26.88 33.03
N THR A 378 -11.69 26.29 33.33
CA THR A 378 -11.09 25.22 32.49
C THR A 378 -12.02 24.00 32.32
N LEU A 379 -12.73 23.60 33.39
CA LEU A 379 -13.69 22.50 33.33
C LEU A 379 -14.87 22.84 32.41
N SER A 380 -15.43 24.06 32.51
CA SER A 380 -16.51 24.52 31.64
C SER A 380 -16.09 24.66 30.16
N GLN A 381 -14.84 25.05 29.90
CA GLN A 381 -14.28 25.12 28.55
C GLN A 381 -14.12 23.72 27.95
N SER A 382 -13.56 22.75 28.70
CA SER A 382 -13.45 21.36 28.21
C SER A 382 -14.82 20.68 28.06
N TYR A 383 -15.79 20.96 28.94
CA TYR A 383 -17.17 20.48 28.81
C TYR A 383 -17.84 21.01 27.54
N THR A 384 -17.79 22.32 27.28
CA THR A 384 -18.39 22.93 26.07
C THR A 384 -17.64 22.56 24.78
N ALA A 385 -16.32 22.37 24.82
CA ALA A 385 -15.53 21.87 23.71
C ALA A 385 -15.90 20.42 23.35
N TYR A 386 -16.10 19.56 24.34
CA TYR A 386 -16.56 18.18 24.11
C TYR A 386 -18.00 18.12 23.61
N THR A 387 -18.97 18.80 24.25
CA THR A 387 -20.39 18.71 23.84
C THR A 387 -20.62 19.23 22.42
N SER A 388 -19.91 20.29 22.02
CA SER A 388 -19.97 20.82 20.65
C SER A 388 -19.33 19.87 19.61
N ALA A 389 -18.18 19.26 19.92
CA ALA A 389 -17.56 18.24 19.07
C ALA A 389 -18.45 16.99 18.95
N PHE A 390 -19.06 16.54 20.05
CA PHE A 390 -19.99 15.41 20.08
C PHE A 390 -21.23 15.67 19.23
N ALA A 391 -21.82 16.88 19.32
CA ALA A 391 -22.95 17.27 18.50
C ALA A 391 -22.61 17.29 16.99
N ALA A 392 -21.43 17.79 16.62
CA ALA A 392 -20.95 17.80 15.24
C ALA A 392 -20.70 16.37 14.70
N TRP A 393 -20.03 15.51 15.48
CA TRP A 393 -19.82 14.10 15.13
C TRP A 393 -21.14 13.34 14.99
N ARG A 394 -22.07 13.46 15.95
CA ARG A 394 -23.39 12.82 15.90
C ARG A 394 -24.20 13.25 14.68
N LEU A 395 -24.10 14.53 14.27
CA LEU A 395 -24.74 15.01 13.05
C LEU A 395 -24.11 14.37 11.80
N GLN A 396 -22.78 14.26 11.74
CA GLN A 396 -22.08 13.61 10.64
C GLN A 396 -22.39 12.11 10.56
N ASP A 397 -22.25 11.36 11.66
CA ASP A 397 -22.50 9.93 11.72
C ASP A 397 -23.95 9.59 11.32
N SER A 398 -24.93 10.29 11.88
CA SER A 398 -26.33 10.11 11.50
C SER A 398 -26.58 10.38 10.01
N SER A 399 -25.86 11.33 9.39
CA SER A 399 -25.94 11.60 7.95
C SER A 399 -25.33 10.48 7.11
N VAL A 400 -24.19 9.92 7.51
CA VAL A 400 -23.53 8.77 6.85
C VAL A 400 -24.40 7.52 6.94
N LEU A 401 -25.00 7.26 8.10
CA LEU A 401 -25.96 6.18 8.29
C LEU A 401 -27.18 6.35 7.37
N ILE A 402 -27.77 7.55 7.31
CA ILE A 402 -28.88 7.86 6.39
C ILE A 402 -28.47 7.64 4.93
N GLU A 403 -27.28 8.08 4.50
CA GLU A 403 -26.81 7.90 3.13
C GLU A 403 -26.56 6.42 2.79
N GLY A 404 -25.97 5.63 3.69
CA GLY A 404 -25.80 4.18 3.52
C GLY A 404 -27.14 3.43 3.41
N MET A 405 -28.13 3.80 4.24
CA MET A 405 -29.48 3.23 4.15
C MET A 405 -30.21 3.62 2.86
N VAL A 406 -30.01 4.85 2.36
CA VAL A 406 -30.55 5.30 1.07
C VAL A 406 -29.85 4.59 -0.11
N ALA A 407 -28.54 4.31 -0.02
CA ALA A 407 -27.81 3.53 -1.01
C ALA A 407 -28.34 2.09 -1.10
N SER A 408 -28.45 1.39 0.04
CA SER A 408 -29.03 0.04 0.13
C SER A 408 -30.46 -0.02 -0.41
N PHE A 409 -31.29 0.99 -0.11
CA PHE A 409 -32.63 1.11 -0.68
C PHE A 409 -32.63 1.21 -2.22
N VAL A 410 -31.68 1.96 -2.79
CA VAL A 410 -31.53 2.11 -4.25
C VAL A 410 -31.00 0.84 -4.91
N GLU A 411 -30.15 0.07 -4.23
CA GLU A 411 -29.72 -1.26 -4.69
C GLU A 411 -30.89 -2.25 -4.69
N LEU A 412 -31.74 -2.24 -3.66
CA LEU A 412 -32.96 -3.03 -3.62
C LEU A 412 -33.97 -2.61 -4.70
N ASP A 413 -34.15 -1.32 -5.03
CA ASP A 413 -34.92 -0.93 -6.23
C ASP A 413 -34.24 -1.47 -7.50
N ALA A 414 -32.90 -1.36 -7.63
CA ALA A 414 -32.18 -1.84 -8.80
C ALA A 414 -32.34 -3.35 -9.05
N ILE A 415 -32.39 -4.17 -7.99
CA ILE A 415 -32.66 -5.61 -8.01
C ILE A 415 -34.16 -5.89 -8.25
N TRP A 416 -35.06 -5.16 -7.59
CA TRP A 416 -36.51 -5.25 -7.81
C TRP A 416 -36.86 -5.02 -9.29
N GLN A 417 -36.28 -4.00 -9.94
CA GLN A 417 -36.44 -3.74 -11.38
C GLN A 417 -35.81 -4.82 -12.31
N THR A 418 -35.21 -5.88 -11.76
CA THR A 418 -34.77 -7.07 -12.53
C THR A 418 -35.57 -8.33 -12.20
N VAL A 419 -36.05 -8.49 -10.97
CA VAL A 419 -36.82 -9.69 -10.52
C VAL A 419 -38.34 -9.52 -10.75
N LYS A 420 -38.84 -8.28 -10.84
CA LYS A 420 -40.28 -8.00 -11.03
C LYS A 420 -40.87 -8.64 -12.29
N ASP A 421 -40.10 -8.72 -13.37
CA ASP A 421 -40.55 -9.18 -14.68
C ASP A 421 -40.28 -10.69 -14.92
N ASP A 422 -39.80 -11.44 -13.90
CA ASP A 422 -39.59 -12.89 -13.98
C ASP A 422 -40.70 -13.64 -13.22
N GLU A 423 -41.50 -14.41 -13.96
CA GLU A 423 -42.68 -15.15 -13.46
C GLU A 423 -42.41 -16.68 -13.38
N ARG A 424 -41.18 -17.15 -13.61
CA ARG A 424 -40.91 -18.56 -13.97
C ARG A 424 -40.69 -19.56 -12.83
N GLY A 425 -41.01 -19.22 -11.57
CA GLY A 425 -40.94 -20.18 -10.47
C GLY A 425 -41.45 -19.62 -9.13
N GLU A 426 -42.05 -20.48 -8.29
CA GLU A 426 -42.76 -20.09 -7.06
C GLU A 426 -41.86 -19.33 -6.08
N VAL A 427 -40.61 -19.79 -5.88
CA VAL A 427 -39.58 -19.14 -5.03
C VAL A 427 -39.35 -17.66 -5.37
N SER A 428 -39.64 -17.22 -6.61
CA SER A 428 -39.58 -15.80 -6.98
C SER A 428 -40.64 -14.92 -6.29
N ALA A 429 -41.71 -15.51 -5.74
CA ALA A 429 -42.69 -14.80 -4.90
C ALA A 429 -42.06 -14.37 -3.58
N ASP A 430 -41.48 -15.31 -2.85
CA ASP A 430 -40.89 -15.09 -1.52
C ASP A 430 -39.74 -14.08 -1.59
N TYR A 431 -38.86 -14.19 -2.60
CA TYR A 431 -37.83 -13.18 -2.86
C TYR A 431 -38.41 -11.80 -3.23
N ARG A 432 -39.54 -11.74 -3.93
CA ARG A 432 -40.22 -10.47 -4.25
C ARG A 432 -40.88 -9.85 -3.00
N GLU A 433 -41.38 -10.65 -2.08
CA GLU A 433 -41.95 -10.19 -0.80
C GLU A 433 -40.83 -9.70 0.14
N GLY A 434 -39.79 -10.51 0.36
CA GLY A 434 -38.64 -10.14 1.19
C GLY A 434 -37.90 -8.87 0.73
N ILE A 435 -37.84 -8.58 -0.58
CA ILE A 435 -37.29 -7.30 -1.08
C ILE A 435 -38.20 -6.12 -0.70
N ARG A 436 -39.53 -6.28 -0.74
CA ARG A 436 -40.48 -5.21 -0.35
C ARG A 436 -40.44 -4.95 1.15
N ASP A 437 -40.40 -5.99 1.97
CA ASP A 437 -40.39 -5.84 3.43
C ASP A 437 -39.10 -5.15 3.91
N ASN A 438 -37.96 -5.51 3.31
CA ASN A 438 -36.71 -4.78 3.55
C ASN A 438 -36.77 -3.33 3.06
N GLN A 439 -37.39 -3.04 1.91
CA GLN A 439 -37.63 -1.66 1.45
C GLN A 439 -38.53 -0.87 2.42
N VAL A 440 -39.61 -1.46 2.94
CA VAL A 440 -40.52 -0.83 3.92
C VAL A 440 -39.81 -0.60 5.26
N MET A 441 -39.02 -1.57 5.74
CA MET A 441 -38.22 -1.45 6.95
C MET A 441 -37.17 -0.34 6.83
N LEU A 442 -36.42 -0.28 5.71
CA LEU A 442 -35.49 0.82 5.42
C LEU A 442 -36.22 2.17 5.36
N LEU A 443 -37.34 2.28 4.63
CA LEU A 443 -38.15 3.50 4.58
C LEU A 443 -38.58 3.98 5.98
N SER A 444 -39.04 3.07 6.83
CA SER A 444 -39.47 3.40 8.19
C SER A 444 -38.32 3.93 9.05
N ARG A 445 -37.13 3.34 8.94
CA ARG A 445 -35.92 3.75 9.68
C ARG A 445 -35.35 5.07 9.15
N ILE A 446 -35.24 5.26 7.83
CA ILE A 446 -34.78 6.51 7.23
C ILE A 446 -35.73 7.66 7.59
N ARG A 447 -37.06 7.45 7.58
CA ARG A 447 -38.04 8.45 8.02
C ARG A 447 -37.93 8.79 9.51
N LYS A 448 -37.60 7.82 10.38
CA LYS A 448 -37.33 8.06 11.82
C LYS A 448 -36.05 8.86 12.06
N LEU A 449 -35.00 8.64 11.26
CA LEU A 449 -33.69 9.29 11.44
C LEU A 449 -33.60 10.67 10.77
N ALA A 450 -34.13 10.82 9.54
CA ALA A 450 -34.03 12.05 8.76
C ALA A 450 -35.22 13.01 8.92
N GLY A 451 -36.34 12.53 9.45
CA GLY A 451 -37.66 13.17 9.29
C GLY A 451 -38.30 12.84 7.95
N ALA A 452 -39.65 12.86 7.89
CA ALA A 452 -40.41 12.33 6.76
C ALA A 452 -40.06 13.01 5.42
N ASP A 453 -40.09 14.35 5.36
CA ASP A 453 -39.89 15.10 4.10
C ASP A 453 -38.44 15.03 3.59
N ARG A 454 -37.46 15.01 4.51
CA ARG A 454 -36.04 14.87 4.18
C ARG A 454 -35.72 13.45 3.69
N ALA A 455 -36.27 12.42 4.34
CA ALA A 455 -36.18 11.04 3.87
C ALA A 455 -36.73 10.90 2.44
N ASP A 456 -37.95 11.38 2.21
CA ASP A 456 -38.63 11.31 0.92
C ASP A 456 -37.87 12.06 -0.18
N THR A 457 -37.31 13.24 0.11
CA THR A 457 -36.54 14.02 -0.87
C THR A 457 -35.18 13.41 -1.18
N LEU A 458 -34.46 12.87 -0.19
CA LEU A 458 -33.21 12.13 -0.39
C LEU A 458 -33.42 10.88 -1.25
N ILE A 459 -34.42 10.05 -0.91
CA ILE A 459 -34.74 8.83 -1.67
C ILE A 459 -35.17 9.19 -3.11
N LYS A 460 -36.05 10.20 -3.28
CA LYS A 460 -36.44 10.69 -4.61
C LYS A 460 -35.25 11.25 -5.39
N LYS A 461 -34.21 11.81 -4.75
CA LYS A 461 -32.95 12.24 -5.41
C LYS A 461 -32.12 11.03 -5.86
N ALA A 462 -31.83 10.11 -4.95
CA ALA A 462 -30.97 8.96 -5.21
C ALA A 462 -31.55 8.01 -6.29
N ILE A 463 -32.86 7.74 -6.26
CA ILE A 463 -33.55 6.97 -7.31
C ILE A 463 -33.43 7.66 -8.68
N ARG A 464 -33.61 8.98 -8.75
CA ARG A 464 -33.45 9.75 -10.01
C ARG A 464 -32.03 9.70 -10.54
N GLU A 465 -31.03 9.68 -9.66
CA GLU A 465 -29.63 9.59 -10.04
C GLU A 465 -29.26 8.18 -10.54
N SER A 466 -29.64 7.13 -9.81
CA SER A 466 -29.48 5.73 -10.26
C SER A 466 -30.12 5.48 -11.62
N ARG A 467 -31.35 5.97 -11.83
CA ARG A 467 -32.08 5.87 -13.11
C ARG A 467 -31.48 6.74 -14.23
N ARG A 468 -30.65 7.74 -13.91
CA ARG A 468 -29.81 8.46 -14.90
C ARG A 468 -28.52 7.72 -15.25
N ARG A 469 -27.97 6.91 -14.33
CA ARG A 469 -26.74 6.12 -14.54
C ARG A 469 -26.98 4.84 -15.35
N ARG A 470 -28.21 4.30 -15.41
CA ARG A 470 -28.56 3.15 -16.30
C ARG A 470 -28.72 3.58 -17.77
N PRO A 471 -28.07 2.92 -18.75
CA PRO A 471 -28.38 3.11 -20.17
C PRO A 471 -29.77 2.54 -20.51
N LYS A 472 -30.47 3.13 -21.50
CA LYS A 472 -31.77 2.62 -21.96
C LYS A 472 -31.63 1.25 -22.64
N LYS A 473 -32.43 0.27 -22.21
CA LYS A 473 -32.64 -1.00 -22.96
C LYS A 473 -33.04 -0.68 -24.41
N ARG A 474 -32.47 -1.39 -25.39
CA ARG A 474 -32.96 -1.40 -26.79
C ARG A 474 -34.16 -2.34 -26.88
N ASN A 475 -35.10 -2.06 -27.79
CA ASN A 475 -36.33 -2.84 -27.92
C ASN A 475 -36.04 -4.28 -28.41
N ALA A 476 -36.72 -5.26 -27.81
CA ALA A 476 -36.48 -6.70 -28.01
C ALA A 476 -37.00 -7.29 -29.35
N ALA A 477 -37.13 -6.47 -30.40
CA ALA A 477 -37.75 -6.86 -31.67
C ALA A 477 -36.75 -7.22 -32.79
N GLU A 478 -35.44 -7.14 -32.53
CA GLU A 478 -34.40 -7.26 -33.57
C GLU A 478 -33.23 -8.14 -33.14
N VAL A 479 -33.52 -9.43 -32.87
CA VAL A 479 -32.49 -10.48 -32.72
C VAL A 479 -32.88 -11.70 -33.57
N ARG A 480 -32.04 -12.01 -34.57
CA ARG A 480 -31.96 -13.34 -35.19
C ARG A 480 -30.62 -13.96 -34.82
N PRO A 481 -30.54 -15.28 -34.56
CA PRO A 481 -29.31 -15.91 -34.07
C PRO A 481 -28.24 -16.03 -35.16
N ARG A 482 -27.00 -15.73 -34.78
CA ARG A 482 -25.76 -16.16 -35.45
C ARG A 482 -24.67 -16.23 -34.37
N GLY A 483 -23.88 -17.31 -34.37
CA GLY A 483 -22.93 -17.63 -33.30
C GLY A 483 -21.46 -17.34 -33.64
N VAL A 484 -20.58 -17.68 -32.68
CA VAL A 484 -19.12 -17.50 -32.62
C VAL A 484 -18.66 -16.02 -32.70
N GLU A 485 -17.76 -15.49 -31.87
CA GLU A 485 -16.83 -16.06 -30.87
C GLU A 485 -16.97 -15.36 -29.48
N PRO A 486 -16.49 -15.95 -28.37
CA PRO A 486 -16.39 -15.29 -27.07
C PRO A 486 -15.02 -14.61 -26.82
N PRO A 487 -15.02 -13.39 -26.28
CA PRO A 487 -13.91 -12.96 -25.42
C PRO A 487 -14.38 -12.55 -24.02
N THR A 488 -13.57 -12.95 -23.04
CA THR A 488 -13.49 -12.40 -21.67
C THR A 488 -13.13 -10.90 -21.71
N ILE A 489 -13.26 -10.04 -20.69
CA ILE A 489 -13.44 -10.08 -19.22
C ILE A 489 -14.45 -8.90 -18.92
N ALA A 490 -15.26 -8.77 -17.87
CA ALA A 490 -15.11 -9.04 -16.44
C ALA A 490 -16.46 -9.22 -15.71
N ARG A 491 -16.47 -9.92 -14.57
CA ARG A 491 -17.61 -9.98 -13.64
C ARG A 491 -17.15 -10.10 -12.19
N GLU A 492 -16.56 -9.04 -11.66
CA GLU A 492 -16.30 -8.87 -10.23
C GLU A 492 -17.25 -7.80 -9.66
N ALA A 493 -18.45 -8.24 -9.25
CA ALA A 493 -19.38 -7.53 -8.35
C ALA A 493 -20.59 -8.46 -8.06
N ALA A 494 -21.14 -8.36 -6.85
CA ALA A 494 -22.38 -9.02 -6.41
C ALA A 494 -22.41 -10.55 -6.57
N ALA A 495 -21.57 -11.22 -5.77
CA ALA A 495 -21.81 -12.57 -5.26
C ALA A 495 -21.29 -12.63 -3.82
N SER A 496 -22.16 -12.34 -2.85
CA SER A 496 -21.84 -12.26 -1.42
C SER A 496 -23.03 -12.76 -0.61
N THR A 497 -22.80 -13.19 0.63
CA THR A 497 -23.81 -13.65 1.60
C THR A 497 -24.60 -14.93 1.24
N VAL A 498 -23.88 -16.01 0.92
CA VAL A 498 -24.19 -17.35 1.47
C VAL A 498 -22.88 -17.94 2.00
N SER A 499 -22.95 -18.65 3.13
CA SER A 499 -21.81 -19.06 3.96
C SER A 499 -20.72 -19.85 3.24
N THR A 500 -19.45 -19.42 3.38
CA THR A 500 -18.26 -20.16 2.94
C THR A 500 -17.17 -20.22 4.02
N GLU A 501 -17.56 -20.38 5.29
CA GLU A 501 -16.62 -20.65 6.40
C GLU A 501 -16.45 -22.16 6.69
N ALA A 502 -17.13 -23.04 5.94
CA ALA A 502 -17.17 -24.49 6.17
C ALA A 502 -16.67 -25.30 4.94
N ALA A 503 -15.75 -24.76 4.15
CA ALA A 503 -15.28 -25.36 2.90
C ALA A 503 -13.77 -25.15 2.60
N LEU A 504 -12.97 -24.90 3.63
CA LEU A 504 -11.49 -24.86 3.57
C LEU A 504 -10.84 -25.79 4.61
N ASP A 505 -11.63 -26.69 5.22
CA ASP A 505 -11.27 -27.47 6.40
C ASP A 505 -11.24 -29.00 6.12
N ASP A 506 -11.32 -29.40 4.84
CA ASP A 506 -11.51 -30.81 4.42
C ASP A 506 -10.68 -31.17 3.17
N SER A 507 -9.42 -30.70 3.08
CA SER A 507 -8.49 -31.15 2.02
C SER A 507 -6.99 -31.09 2.35
N ASP A 508 -6.58 -31.08 3.63
CA ASP A 508 -5.17 -31.30 4.03
C ASP A 508 -5.04 -31.95 5.43
N ALA A 509 -5.96 -32.87 5.74
CA ALA A 509 -5.93 -33.66 6.97
C ALA A 509 -5.30 -35.05 6.71
N LEU A 510 -4.23 -35.37 7.45
CA LEU A 510 -3.46 -36.62 7.43
C LEU A 510 -2.76 -37.00 6.10
N VAL A 511 -1.54 -36.49 5.92
CA VAL A 511 -0.36 -37.38 5.75
C VAL A 511 0.76 -36.90 6.68
N GLU A 512 1.34 -37.81 7.46
CA GLU A 512 2.41 -37.49 8.42
C GLU A 512 3.79 -37.42 7.75
N LEU A 513 4.67 -36.52 8.21
CA LEU A 513 6.09 -36.52 7.86
C LEU A 513 6.87 -37.58 8.69
N SER A 514 6.57 -38.86 8.46
CA SER A 514 7.38 -39.98 8.99
C SER A 514 7.53 -41.18 8.04
N GLU A 515 7.31 -41.00 6.73
CA GLU A 515 7.62 -42.00 5.70
C GLU A 515 8.87 -41.64 4.87
N PRO A 516 9.59 -42.63 4.30
CA PRO A 516 10.84 -42.39 3.58
C PRO A 516 10.61 -41.62 2.28
N ARG A 517 11.56 -40.73 1.94
CA ARG A 517 11.53 -39.90 0.72
C ARG A 517 11.36 -40.77 -0.54
N SER A 518 10.17 -40.75 -1.13
CA SER A 518 9.89 -41.46 -2.37
C SER A 518 10.71 -40.92 -3.53
N ALA A 519 11.14 -41.80 -4.45
CA ALA A 519 11.81 -41.42 -5.68
C ALA A 519 10.95 -40.48 -6.57
N THR A 520 9.62 -40.49 -6.40
CA THR A 520 8.69 -39.58 -7.08
C THR A 520 8.86 -38.13 -6.68
N ASP A 521 9.25 -37.85 -5.44
CA ASP A 521 9.39 -36.48 -4.95
C ASP A 521 10.77 -35.91 -5.26
N VAL A 522 11.81 -36.76 -5.24
CA VAL A 522 13.15 -36.39 -5.71
C VAL A 522 13.11 -36.04 -7.20
N THR A 523 12.43 -36.84 -8.04
CA THR A 523 12.27 -36.54 -9.48
C THR A 523 11.39 -35.33 -9.75
N ARG A 524 10.33 -35.08 -8.95
CA ARG A 524 9.56 -33.83 -9.02
C ARG A 524 10.38 -32.60 -8.67
N GLN A 525 11.17 -32.65 -7.59
CA GLN A 525 12.04 -31.53 -7.18
C GLN A 525 13.11 -31.22 -8.24
N LEU A 526 13.67 -32.25 -8.89
CA LEU A 526 14.63 -32.11 -10.00
C LEU A 526 14.03 -31.35 -11.20
N PHE A 527 12.80 -31.65 -11.61
CA PHE A 527 12.17 -31.06 -12.79
C PHE A 527 11.24 -29.87 -12.50
N THR A 528 11.02 -29.50 -11.24
CA THR A 528 10.24 -28.31 -10.86
C THR A 528 10.73 -27.81 -9.49
N PRO A 529 11.62 -26.79 -9.44
CA PRO A 529 12.21 -26.28 -8.20
C PRO A 529 11.26 -25.33 -7.45
N MET A 530 10.00 -25.75 -7.25
CA MET A 530 8.99 -24.98 -6.54
C MET A 530 9.15 -25.19 -5.02
N PRO A 531 9.48 -24.13 -4.23
CA PRO A 531 9.52 -24.23 -2.78
C PRO A 531 8.11 -24.35 -2.19
N SER A 532 8.01 -24.69 -0.91
CA SER A 532 6.71 -24.74 -0.23
C SER A 532 6.05 -23.35 -0.22
N ASN A 533 4.71 -23.32 -0.21
CA ASN A 533 3.93 -22.07 -0.24
C ASN A 533 4.39 -21.06 0.83
N ARG A 534 4.73 -21.55 2.03
CA ARG A 534 5.24 -20.75 3.15
C ARG A 534 6.60 -20.10 2.85
N VAL A 535 7.57 -20.89 2.37
CA VAL A 535 8.87 -20.39 1.94
C VAL A 535 8.69 -19.34 0.83
N LEU A 536 7.85 -19.63 -0.17
CA LEU A 536 7.56 -18.70 -1.26
C LEU A 536 6.96 -17.37 -0.74
N THR A 537 5.95 -17.40 0.13
CA THR A 537 5.33 -16.18 0.68
C THR A 537 6.30 -15.36 1.54
N HIS A 538 7.20 -16.03 2.27
CA HIS A 538 8.23 -15.37 3.09
C HIS A 538 9.31 -14.72 2.23
N GLU A 539 9.84 -15.46 1.24
CA GLU A 539 10.82 -14.93 0.28
C GLU A 539 10.25 -13.74 -0.49
N LEU A 540 9.01 -13.80 -0.98
CA LEU A 540 8.36 -12.67 -1.66
C LEU A 540 8.12 -11.45 -0.75
N ALA A 541 7.80 -11.69 0.53
CA ALA A 541 7.60 -10.61 1.50
C ALA A 541 8.91 -9.85 1.80
N ILE A 542 10.05 -10.56 1.80
CA ILE A 542 11.39 -9.98 1.96
C ILE A 542 11.86 -9.36 0.64
N ASP A 543 11.76 -10.08 -0.48
CA ASP A 543 12.29 -9.72 -1.79
C ASP A 543 11.21 -9.79 -2.88
N LYS A 544 10.68 -8.61 -3.24
CA LYS A 544 9.50 -8.49 -4.13
C LYS A 544 9.75 -8.99 -5.56
N ASP A 545 11.01 -8.99 -5.98
CA ASP A 545 11.49 -9.43 -7.28
C ASP A 545 12.06 -10.87 -7.24
N TYR A 546 11.79 -11.61 -6.16
CA TYR A 546 12.23 -13.00 -5.96
C TYR A 546 11.82 -13.89 -7.14
N LYS A 547 12.80 -14.66 -7.63
CA LYS A 547 12.66 -15.61 -8.74
C LYS A 547 13.31 -16.91 -8.36
N LEU A 548 12.67 -18.01 -8.75
CA LEU A 548 13.22 -19.35 -8.69
C LEU A 548 14.48 -19.40 -9.57
N THR A 549 15.62 -19.65 -8.93
CA THR A 549 16.89 -19.89 -9.59
C THR A 549 17.09 -21.38 -9.83
N ASP A 550 17.75 -21.71 -10.92
CA ASP A 550 17.96 -23.10 -11.35
C ASP A 550 19.13 -23.75 -10.59
N THR A 551 18.98 -23.94 -9.28
CA THR A 551 20.01 -24.50 -8.40
C THR A 551 20.40 -25.95 -8.73
N GLN A 552 19.65 -26.61 -9.61
CA GLN A 552 19.85 -28.01 -10.01
C GLN A 552 20.16 -28.16 -11.51
N ALA A 553 20.47 -27.06 -12.20
CA ALA A 553 20.84 -27.03 -13.63
C ALA A 553 21.89 -28.08 -14.01
N ALA A 554 22.99 -28.16 -13.26
CA ALA A 554 24.07 -29.11 -13.52
C ALA A 554 23.63 -30.57 -13.34
N LEU A 555 22.86 -30.86 -12.27
CA LEU A 555 22.32 -32.19 -12.00
C LEU A 555 21.33 -32.62 -13.10
N ARG A 556 20.53 -31.69 -13.64
CA ARG A 556 19.67 -31.95 -14.80
C ARG A 556 20.45 -32.12 -16.10
N ASP A 557 21.48 -31.32 -16.37
CA ASP A 557 22.35 -31.48 -17.53
C ASP A 557 23.03 -32.86 -17.51
N ASP A 558 23.56 -33.30 -16.37
CA ASP A 558 24.19 -34.63 -16.22
C ASP A 558 23.17 -35.77 -16.32
N LEU A 559 21.98 -35.62 -15.72
CA LEU A 559 20.87 -36.57 -15.88
C LEU A 559 20.42 -36.67 -17.35
N TYR A 560 20.28 -35.55 -18.07
CA TYR A 560 19.94 -35.55 -19.48
C TYR A 560 21.06 -36.15 -20.34
N ARG A 561 22.35 -35.96 -20.02
CA ARG A 561 23.45 -36.68 -20.70
C ARG A 561 23.33 -38.20 -20.49
N SER A 562 23.03 -38.64 -19.27
CA SER A 562 22.81 -40.06 -18.95
C SER A 562 21.60 -40.63 -19.72
N ILE A 563 20.49 -39.90 -19.78
CA ILE A 563 19.31 -40.25 -20.59
C ILE A 563 19.65 -40.32 -22.08
N CYS A 564 20.43 -39.38 -22.62
CA CYS A 564 20.86 -39.41 -24.01
C CYS A 564 21.77 -40.61 -24.34
N ALA A 565 22.67 -40.99 -23.42
CA ALA A 565 23.49 -42.20 -23.57
C ALA A 565 22.64 -43.49 -23.53
N ALA A 566 21.69 -43.58 -22.60
CA ALA A 566 20.73 -44.69 -22.52
C ALA A 566 19.80 -44.75 -23.74
N MET A 567 19.39 -43.59 -24.27
CA MET A 567 18.60 -43.49 -25.50
C MET A 567 19.42 -43.96 -26.71
N LYS A 568 20.70 -43.62 -26.83
CA LYS A 568 21.57 -44.14 -27.89
C LYS A 568 21.64 -45.67 -27.87
N GLN A 569 21.93 -46.25 -26.70
CA GLN A 569 21.91 -47.70 -26.50
C GLN A 569 20.53 -48.33 -26.80
N GLY A 570 19.45 -47.64 -26.45
CA GLY A 570 18.08 -48.05 -26.77
C GLY A 570 17.77 -48.02 -28.27
N PHE A 571 18.34 -47.09 -29.03
CA PHE A 571 18.24 -47.07 -30.50
C PHE A 571 19.09 -48.19 -31.13
N GLU A 572 20.29 -48.45 -30.60
CA GLU A 572 21.15 -49.57 -31.01
C GLU A 572 20.51 -50.95 -30.71
N ALA A 573 19.71 -51.04 -29.64
CA ALA A 573 18.95 -52.24 -29.25
C ALA A 573 17.57 -52.39 -29.93
N GLY A 574 17.06 -51.34 -30.60
CA GLY A 574 15.76 -51.34 -31.31
C GLY A 574 14.56 -50.76 -30.54
N ASP A 575 14.70 -50.47 -29.24
CA ASP A 575 13.64 -49.92 -28.37
C ASP A 575 13.46 -48.38 -28.49
N GLY A 576 14.13 -47.74 -29.44
CA GLY A 576 14.09 -46.29 -29.65
C GLY A 576 12.69 -45.66 -29.73
N ALA A 577 11.70 -46.42 -30.22
CA ALA A 577 10.29 -46.00 -30.25
C ALA A 577 9.72 -45.63 -28.87
N GLN A 578 10.12 -46.33 -27.80
CA GLN A 578 9.62 -46.07 -26.45
C GLN A 578 10.27 -44.82 -25.83
N TRP A 579 11.54 -44.56 -26.14
CA TRP A 579 12.22 -43.32 -25.77
C TRP A 579 11.60 -42.09 -26.44
N THR A 580 11.29 -42.18 -27.75
CA THR A 580 10.65 -41.08 -28.49
C THR A 580 9.27 -40.72 -27.94
N VAL A 581 8.44 -41.72 -27.60
CA VAL A 581 7.13 -41.47 -26.96
C VAL A 581 7.31 -40.80 -25.59
N SER A 582 8.22 -41.31 -24.75
CA SER A 582 8.49 -40.77 -23.40
C SER A 582 8.98 -39.32 -23.44
N ALA A 583 9.85 -38.98 -24.40
CA ALA A 583 10.34 -37.62 -24.59
C ALA A 583 9.26 -36.67 -25.13
N ALA A 584 8.42 -37.14 -26.07
CA ALA A 584 7.28 -36.38 -26.56
C ALA A 584 6.24 -36.11 -25.46
N GLU A 585 6.00 -37.08 -24.57
CA GLU A 585 5.14 -36.94 -23.40
C GLU A 585 5.67 -35.87 -22.43
N ASN A 586 6.97 -35.92 -22.10
CA ASN A 586 7.60 -34.94 -21.21
C ASN A 586 7.53 -33.50 -21.77
N VAL A 587 7.79 -33.32 -23.07
CA VAL A 587 7.66 -32.04 -23.77
C VAL A 587 6.20 -31.57 -23.78
N ARG A 588 5.27 -32.45 -24.14
CA ARG A 588 3.82 -32.16 -24.17
C ARG A 588 3.29 -31.72 -22.81
N GLU A 589 3.62 -32.45 -21.74
CA GLU A 589 3.16 -32.15 -20.38
C GLU A 589 3.63 -30.76 -19.92
N LYS A 590 4.93 -30.45 -20.10
CA LYS A 590 5.51 -29.15 -19.73
C LYS A 590 4.90 -27.99 -20.53
N LEU A 591 4.72 -28.15 -21.85
CA LEU A 591 4.13 -27.10 -22.69
C LEU A 591 2.63 -26.88 -22.42
N LEU A 592 1.86 -27.94 -22.17
CA LEU A 592 0.45 -27.79 -21.80
C LEU A 592 0.29 -27.19 -20.39
N ARG A 593 1.18 -27.50 -19.44
CA ARG A 593 1.22 -26.85 -18.11
C ARG A 593 1.44 -25.33 -18.18
N MET A 594 2.12 -24.82 -19.21
CA MET A 594 2.29 -23.38 -19.45
C MET A 594 1.06 -22.69 -20.06
N LEU A 595 0.07 -23.45 -20.54
CA LEU A 595 -1.03 -22.93 -21.34
C LEU A 595 -2.38 -23.09 -20.64
N LYS A 596 -3.22 -22.05 -20.72
CA LYS A 596 -4.60 -22.13 -20.23
C LYS A 596 -5.44 -23.05 -21.13
N PRO A 597 -6.19 -24.02 -20.59
CA PRO A 597 -7.12 -24.83 -21.35
C PRO A 597 -8.09 -23.96 -22.16
N GLY A 598 -8.32 -24.32 -23.42
CA GLY A 598 -9.17 -23.56 -24.36
C GLY A 598 -8.45 -22.45 -25.15
N ASN A 599 -7.15 -22.21 -24.94
CA ASN A 599 -6.35 -21.40 -25.87
C ASN A 599 -6.09 -22.19 -27.17
N SER A 600 -6.09 -21.54 -28.34
CA SER A 600 -5.83 -22.18 -29.64
C SER A 600 -4.43 -22.81 -29.73
N MET A 601 -3.45 -22.28 -29.00
CA MET A 601 -2.14 -22.93 -28.86
C MET A 601 -2.19 -24.22 -28.02
N HIS A 602 -3.10 -24.31 -27.03
CA HIS A 602 -3.27 -25.52 -26.21
C HIS A 602 -3.96 -26.63 -27.00
N THR A 603 -4.96 -26.31 -27.84
CA THR A 603 -5.56 -27.31 -28.74
C THR A 603 -4.56 -27.77 -29.79
N LEU A 604 -3.88 -26.83 -30.47
CA LEU A 604 -2.87 -27.13 -31.50
C LEU A 604 -1.73 -28.03 -30.98
N ILE A 605 -1.22 -27.81 -29.77
CA ILE A 605 -0.18 -28.67 -29.17
C ILE A 605 -0.74 -30.02 -28.70
N SER A 606 -1.98 -30.07 -28.19
CA SER A 606 -2.60 -31.35 -27.81
C SER A 606 -3.05 -32.20 -29.00
N GLU A 607 -3.28 -31.60 -30.17
CA GLU A 607 -3.64 -32.27 -31.42
C GLU A 607 -2.41 -32.75 -32.19
N SER A 608 -1.33 -31.96 -32.22
CA SER A 608 -0.09 -32.36 -32.89
C SER A 608 0.75 -33.36 -32.09
N LEU A 609 0.74 -33.25 -30.76
CA LEU A 609 1.43 -34.17 -29.85
C LEU A 609 0.45 -35.19 -29.24
N ASP A 610 -0.33 -35.89 -30.07
CA ASP A 610 -1.07 -37.07 -29.61
C ASP A 610 -0.11 -38.25 -29.39
N LEU A 611 0.05 -38.65 -28.14
CA LEU A 611 0.89 -39.77 -27.72
C LEU A 611 0.45 -41.09 -28.35
N GLN A 612 -0.85 -41.29 -28.63
CA GLN A 612 -1.31 -42.49 -29.31
C GLN A 612 -0.95 -42.50 -30.80
N LEU A 613 -1.04 -41.36 -31.49
CA LEU A 613 -0.61 -41.24 -32.88
C LEU A 613 0.91 -41.42 -33.00
N ILE A 614 1.69 -40.78 -32.13
CA ILE A 614 3.16 -40.92 -32.10
C ILE A 614 3.54 -42.39 -31.83
N ALA A 615 2.97 -43.04 -30.82
CA ALA A 615 3.25 -44.46 -30.54
C ALA A 615 2.90 -45.39 -31.71
N LYS A 616 1.83 -45.10 -32.48
CA LYS A 616 1.47 -45.86 -33.69
C LYS A 616 2.47 -45.59 -34.82
N GLN A 617 2.88 -44.34 -35.05
CA GLN A 617 3.86 -43.96 -36.08
C GLN A 617 5.26 -44.52 -35.80
N CYS A 618 5.73 -44.48 -34.55
CA CYS A 618 7.01 -45.06 -34.14
C CYS A 618 7.01 -46.59 -34.32
N ARG A 619 5.95 -47.30 -33.91
CA ARG A 619 5.82 -48.76 -34.14
C ARG A 619 5.75 -49.15 -35.62
N ALA A 620 5.28 -48.25 -36.48
CA ALA A 620 5.25 -48.45 -37.92
C ALA A 620 6.54 -48.01 -38.65
N GLY A 621 7.49 -47.37 -37.95
CA GLY A 621 8.71 -46.80 -38.55
C GLY A 621 8.49 -45.55 -39.41
N VAL A 622 7.33 -44.88 -39.30
CA VAL A 622 6.92 -43.75 -40.18
C VAL A 622 6.99 -42.39 -39.45
N PHE A 623 7.52 -42.35 -38.22
CA PHE A 623 7.62 -41.10 -37.45
C PHE A 623 8.72 -40.17 -37.99
N SER A 624 8.36 -38.94 -38.37
CA SER A 624 9.30 -37.93 -38.90
C SER A 624 9.86 -37.04 -37.78
N TYR A 625 11.10 -37.33 -37.37
CA TYR A 625 11.84 -36.50 -36.41
C TYR A 625 12.08 -35.07 -36.93
N GLU A 626 12.38 -34.90 -38.22
CA GLU A 626 12.47 -33.57 -38.83
C GLU A 626 11.14 -32.81 -38.76
N GLY A 627 10.01 -33.47 -39.00
CA GLY A 627 8.68 -32.87 -38.86
C GLY A 627 8.41 -32.39 -37.44
N PHE A 628 8.77 -33.20 -36.43
CA PHE A 628 8.67 -32.83 -35.02
C PHE A 628 9.57 -31.65 -34.65
N PHE A 629 10.85 -31.65 -35.03
CA PHE A 629 11.76 -30.53 -34.73
C PHE A 629 11.36 -29.24 -35.45
N ASN A 630 10.88 -29.33 -36.70
CA ASN A 630 10.31 -28.18 -37.42
C ASN A 630 9.04 -27.63 -36.76
N PHE A 631 8.16 -28.50 -36.24
CA PHE A 631 7.00 -28.07 -35.45
C PHE A 631 7.45 -27.34 -34.17
N MET A 632 8.40 -27.89 -33.42
CA MET A 632 8.92 -27.28 -32.20
C MET A 632 9.60 -25.93 -32.46
N ALA A 633 10.42 -25.82 -33.50
CA ALA A 633 11.03 -24.56 -33.93
C ALA A 633 9.99 -23.46 -34.30
N ASN A 634 8.78 -23.86 -34.71
CA ASN A 634 7.66 -22.94 -34.98
C ASN A 634 6.77 -22.64 -33.76
N VAL A 635 6.97 -23.32 -32.63
CA VAL A 635 6.14 -23.20 -31.41
C VAL A 635 6.90 -22.51 -30.28
N LEU A 636 8.17 -22.85 -30.04
CA LEU A 636 8.97 -22.26 -28.96
C LEU A 636 9.04 -20.72 -29.04
N PRO A 637 9.26 -20.07 -30.21
CA PRO A 637 9.29 -18.61 -30.33
C PRO A 637 7.93 -17.91 -30.12
N LYS A 638 6.86 -18.66 -29.85
CA LYS A 638 5.51 -18.14 -29.56
C LYS A 638 5.11 -18.32 -28.09
N LEU A 639 5.97 -18.97 -27.29
CA LEU A 639 5.74 -19.29 -25.88
C LEU A 639 6.82 -18.69 -24.97
N CYS A 640 7.86 -18.09 -25.54
CA CYS A 640 8.94 -17.42 -24.82
C CYS A 640 8.58 -16.02 -24.34
N ALA A 641 9.33 -15.55 -23.35
CA ALA A 641 9.33 -14.15 -22.93
C ALA A 641 10.40 -13.36 -23.72
N PRO A 642 10.19 -12.07 -24.04
CA PRO A 642 11.02 -11.31 -24.98
C PRO A 642 12.54 -11.25 -24.69
N PHE A 643 12.98 -11.60 -23.48
CA PHE A 643 14.40 -11.64 -23.11
C PHE A 643 15.11 -12.94 -23.54
N ARG A 644 14.38 -13.98 -23.99
CA ARG A 644 14.92 -15.24 -24.52
C ARG A 644 14.73 -15.40 -26.03
N ASP A 645 14.11 -14.45 -26.70
CA ASP A 645 13.82 -14.56 -28.14
C ASP A 645 15.10 -14.83 -28.96
N GLU A 646 16.24 -14.26 -28.56
CA GLU A 646 17.55 -14.52 -29.17
C GLU A 646 18.06 -15.95 -28.89
N GLU A 647 18.03 -16.41 -27.63
CA GLU A 647 18.43 -17.78 -27.25
C GLU A 647 17.60 -18.84 -28.01
N ILE A 648 16.30 -18.59 -28.15
CA ILE A 648 15.33 -19.52 -28.73
C ILE A 648 15.31 -19.42 -30.26
N ALA A 649 15.64 -18.27 -30.86
CA ALA A 649 15.88 -18.18 -32.30
C ALA A 649 17.12 -18.99 -32.73
N LEU A 650 18.22 -18.90 -31.98
CA LEU A 650 19.44 -19.70 -32.20
C LEU A 650 19.17 -21.20 -32.01
N LEU A 651 18.32 -21.57 -31.04
CA LEU A 651 17.91 -22.95 -30.86
C LEU A 651 16.98 -23.43 -31.99
N ALA A 652 16.06 -22.59 -32.46
CA ALA A 652 15.17 -22.90 -33.58
C ALA A 652 15.95 -23.15 -34.88
N SER A 653 17.00 -22.37 -35.18
CA SER A 653 17.87 -22.64 -36.34
C SER A 653 18.63 -23.96 -36.18
N GLN A 654 19.20 -24.23 -35.00
CA GLN A 654 19.90 -25.50 -34.72
C GLN A 654 18.99 -26.74 -34.76
N LEU A 655 17.68 -26.57 -34.52
CA LEU A 655 16.70 -27.64 -34.75
C LEU A 655 16.42 -27.86 -36.24
N GLN A 656 16.50 -26.81 -37.06
CA GLN A 656 16.25 -26.82 -38.51
C GLN A 656 17.47 -27.19 -39.38
N GLU A 657 18.69 -27.02 -38.90
CA GLU A 657 19.94 -27.44 -39.56
C GLU A 657 19.89 -28.93 -39.94
N GLN A 658 20.12 -29.29 -41.21
CA GLN A 658 20.08 -30.70 -41.62
C GLN A 658 21.34 -31.47 -41.16
N PRO A 659 21.20 -32.77 -40.82
CA PRO A 659 22.32 -33.57 -40.34
C PRO A 659 23.37 -33.79 -41.43
N SER A 660 24.64 -33.90 -41.03
CA SER A 660 25.70 -34.36 -41.92
C SER A 660 25.58 -35.87 -42.15
N PRO A 661 25.82 -36.38 -43.37
CA PRO A 661 25.64 -37.80 -43.69
C PRO A 661 26.67 -38.67 -42.95
N GLY A 662 26.21 -39.37 -41.92
CA GLY A 662 27.01 -40.26 -41.08
C GLY A 662 26.41 -40.48 -39.69
N ASP A 663 26.11 -39.39 -38.98
CA ASP A 663 25.76 -39.40 -37.53
C ASP A 663 24.32 -38.96 -37.26
N GLU A 664 23.35 -39.44 -38.05
CA GLU A 664 21.95 -39.00 -37.98
C GLU A 664 21.31 -39.21 -36.59
N VAL A 665 21.61 -40.35 -35.93
CA VAL A 665 21.09 -40.69 -34.60
C VAL A 665 21.68 -39.78 -33.52
N ASP A 666 22.99 -39.55 -33.54
CA ASP A 666 23.65 -38.67 -32.55
C ASP A 666 23.23 -37.21 -32.76
N ALA A 667 23.09 -36.75 -34.01
CA ALA A 667 22.55 -35.42 -34.30
C ALA A 667 21.11 -35.25 -33.78
N MET A 668 20.25 -36.26 -33.96
CA MET A 668 18.89 -36.28 -33.44
C MET A 668 18.84 -36.25 -31.90
N ILE A 669 19.64 -37.07 -31.22
CA ILE A 669 19.69 -37.13 -29.75
C ILE A 669 20.21 -35.80 -29.18
N ASN A 670 21.23 -35.19 -29.80
CA ASN A 670 21.73 -33.87 -29.40
C ASN A 670 20.70 -32.74 -29.62
N LYS A 671 19.89 -32.80 -30.69
CA LYS A 671 18.76 -31.88 -30.87
C LYS A 671 17.69 -32.05 -29.79
N LEU A 672 17.39 -33.30 -29.41
CA LEU A 672 16.41 -33.59 -28.35
C LEU A 672 16.90 -33.12 -26.96
N PHE A 673 18.18 -33.28 -26.64
CA PHE A 673 18.80 -32.72 -25.43
C PHE A 673 18.60 -31.20 -25.35
N LYS A 674 18.94 -30.48 -26.43
CA LYS A 674 18.74 -29.02 -26.53
C LYS A 674 17.27 -28.63 -26.34
N LEU A 675 16.35 -29.36 -26.99
CA LEU A 675 14.91 -29.14 -26.88
C LEU A 675 14.40 -29.30 -25.43
N LEU A 676 14.76 -30.39 -24.75
CA LEU A 676 14.34 -30.65 -23.36
C LEU A 676 14.84 -29.54 -22.42
N ARG A 677 16.11 -29.13 -22.55
CA ARG A 677 16.68 -28.02 -21.79
C ARG A 677 15.97 -26.68 -22.05
N ALA A 678 15.57 -26.41 -23.29
CA ALA A 678 14.82 -25.20 -23.65
C ALA A 678 13.39 -25.19 -23.06
N VAL A 679 12.70 -26.34 -23.11
CA VAL A 679 11.37 -26.50 -22.51
C VAL A 679 11.41 -26.37 -20.98
N ASP A 680 12.47 -26.85 -20.33
CA ASP A 680 12.70 -26.63 -18.90
C ASP A 680 12.90 -25.15 -18.56
N ALA A 681 13.78 -24.44 -19.29
CA ALA A 681 14.00 -23.01 -19.09
C ALA A 681 12.70 -22.20 -19.25
N LEU A 682 11.91 -22.51 -20.29
CA LEU A 682 10.59 -21.92 -20.50
C LEU A 682 9.59 -22.22 -19.37
N SER A 683 9.62 -23.42 -18.78
CA SER A 683 8.77 -23.76 -17.63
C SER A 683 9.18 -23.00 -16.36
N LEU A 684 10.47 -22.73 -16.18
CA LEU A 684 11.00 -21.90 -15.10
C LEU A 684 10.67 -20.41 -15.30
N ASP A 685 10.73 -19.90 -16.53
CA ASP A 685 10.27 -18.55 -16.85
C ASP A 685 8.77 -18.39 -16.58
N TYR A 686 7.96 -19.40 -16.95
CA TYR A 686 6.52 -19.40 -16.75
C TYR A 686 6.13 -19.45 -15.27
N THR A 687 6.77 -20.31 -14.47
CA THR A 687 6.53 -20.34 -13.02
C THR A 687 6.94 -19.03 -12.36
N ASN A 688 8.08 -18.44 -12.75
CA ASN A 688 8.47 -17.10 -12.32
C ASN A 688 7.47 -16.01 -12.74
N PHE A 689 6.93 -16.04 -13.96
CA PHE A 689 5.88 -15.12 -14.40
C PHE A 689 4.59 -15.26 -13.57
N MET A 690 4.17 -16.50 -13.28
CA MET A 690 3.01 -16.78 -12.44
C MET A 690 3.21 -16.30 -10.99
N ILE A 691 4.42 -16.48 -10.45
CA ILE A 691 4.81 -15.95 -9.13
C ILE A 691 4.75 -14.41 -9.14
N MET A 692 5.36 -13.74 -10.13
CA MET A 692 5.32 -12.27 -10.25
C MET A 692 3.88 -11.73 -10.39
N ASN A 693 3.00 -12.44 -11.10
CA ASN A 693 1.58 -12.06 -11.23
C ASN A 693 0.79 -12.27 -9.92
N ALA A 694 1.14 -13.29 -9.11
CA ALA A 694 0.53 -13.53 -7.81
C ALA A 694 1.11 -12.67 -6.67
N ALA A 695 2.35 -12.18 -6.82
CA ALA A 695 3.12 -11.51 -5.78
C ALA A 695 2.37 -10.36 -5.05
N PRO A 696 1.58 -9.48 -5.71
CA PRO A 696 0.87 -8.41 -5.02
C PRO A 696 -0.15 -8.91 -3.99
N THR A 697 -0.76 -10.08 -4.21
CA THR A 697 -1.69 -10.71 -3.24
C THR A 697 -0.93 -11.50 -2.17
N LEU A 698 0.07 -12.29 -2.57
CA LEU A 698 0.89 -13.07 -1.66
C LEU A 698 1.61 -12.18 -0.64
N ILE A 699 2.21 -11.06 -1.06
CA ILE A 699 2.91 -10.11 -0.18
C ILE A 699 1.94 -9.42 0.80
N ARG A 700 0.69 -9.19 0.40
CA ARG A 700 -0.35 -8.59 1.27
C ARG A 700 -0.76 -9.54 2.39
N GLU A 701 -0.86 -10.83 2.09
CA GLU A 701 -1.39 -11.85 3.00
C GLU A 701 -0.30 -12.63 3.75
N ALA A 702 0.96 -12.54 3.32
CA ALA A 702 2.10 -13.26 3.92
C ALA A 702 2.19 -13.18 5.46
N PRO A 703 2.05 -12.01 6.13
CA PRO A 703 2.13 -11.96 7.59
C PRO A 703 1.02 -12.75 8.28
N GLY A 704 -0.21 -12.68 7.74
CA GLY A 704 -1.37 -13.41 8.27
C GLY A 704 -1.41 -14.89 7.85
N TYR A 705 -0.67 -15.27 6.81
CA TYR A 705 -0.42 -16.68 6.47
C TYR A 705 0.64 -17.27 7.42
N GLU A 706 1.78 -16.59 7.58
CA GLU A 706 2.87 -17.01 8.46
C GLU A 706 2.42 -17.13 9.91
N GLN A 707 1.62 -16.17 10.41
CA GLN A 707 1.01 -16.26 11.75
C GLN A 707 0.20 -17.53 11.98
N ARG A 708 -0.65 -17.92 11.01
CA ARG A 708 -1.48 -19.13 11.12
C ARG A 708 -0.64 -20.41 10.98
N ALA A 709 0.35 -20.42 10.09
CA ALA A 709 1.28 -21.53 9.94
C ALA A 709 2.12 -21.73 11.22
N PHE A 710 2.71 -20.67 11.77
CA PHE A 710 3.49 -20.71 13.00
C PHE A 710 2.64 -21.10 14.22
N ALA A 711 1.40 -20.58 14.33
CA ALA A 711 0.47 -20.98 15.39
C ALA A 711 0.07 -22.46 15.30
N SER A 712 -0.17 -22.98 14.09
CA SER A 712 -0.46 -24.41 13.86
C SER A 712 0.74 -25.31 14.20
N ASP A 713 1.95 -24.89 13.81
CA ASP A 713 3.19 -25.60 14.15
C ASP A 713 3.47 -25.62 15.66
N LEU A 714 3.16 -24.54 16.36
CA LEU A 714 3.27 -24.42 17.82
C LEU A 714 2.23 -25.32 18.52
N ALA A 715 0.96 -25.27 18.08
CA ALA A 715 -0.13 -26.07 18.64
C ALA A 715 0.07 -27.58 18.41
N ALA A 716 0.65 -27.96 17.27
CA ALA A 716 1.05 -29.33 16.95
C ALA A 716 2.34 -29.78 17.66
N GLY A 717 2.97 -28.93 18.48
CA GLY A 717 4.24 -29.24 19.17
C GLY A 717 5.45 -29.41 18.24
N ARG A 718 5.31 -29.09 16.94
CA ARG A 718 6.38 -29.20 15.93
C ARG A 718 7.40 -28.06 16.06
N ILE A 719 7.00 -26.94 16.66
CA ILE A 719 7.86 -25.79 16.97
C ILE A 719 7.72 -25.41 18.47
N SER A 720 8.84 -25.02 19.08
CA SER A 720 8.95 -24.48 20.43
C SER A 720 9.27 -22.97 20.38
N LEU A 721 9.13 -22.25 21.49
CA LEU A 721 9.64 -20.87 21.65
C LEU A 721 10.93 -20.80 22.48
N THR A 722 11.53 -21.94 22.86
CA THR A 722 12.67 -21.98 23.79
C THR A 722 13.92 -21.27 23.28
N ARG A 723 14.23 -21.32 21.97
CA ARG A 723 15.44 -20.68 21.42
C ARG A 723 15.18 -19.19 21.21
N THR A 724 14.00 -18.83 20.72
CA THR A 724 13.51 -17.45 20.60
C THR A 724 13.54 -16.73 21.95
N LYS A 725 13.02 -17.34 23.03
CA LYS A 725 13.12 -16.81 24.41
C LYS A 725 14.58 -16.63 24.85
N ARG A 726 15.43 -17.66 24.67
CA ARG A 726 16.86 -17.59 25.04
C ARG A 726 17.61 -16.46 24.31
N TRP A 727 17.35 -16.30 23.02
CA TRP A 727 17.91 -15.26 22.15
C TRP A 727 17.45 -13.86 22.56
N TRP A 728 16.14 -13.67 22.76
CA TRP A 728 15.55 -12.41 23.23
C TRP A 728 16.13 -11.97 24.57
N HIS A 729 16.16 -12.85 25.57
CA HIS A 729 16.71 -12.53 26.89
C HIS A 729 18.23 -12.26 26.86
N ALA A 730 18.97 -12.84 25.90
CA ALA A 730 20.40 -12.52 25.73
C ALA A 730 20.59 -11.07 25.24
N ALA A 731 19.84 -10.64 24.23
CA ALA A 731 19.86 -9.27 23.73
C ALA A 731 19.33 -8.26 24.77
N HIS A 732 18.25 -8.61 25.50
CA HIS A 732 17.73 -7.79 26.60
C HIS A 732 18.80 -7.57 27.69
N ARG A 733 19.48 -8.62 28.16
CA ARG A 733 20.57 -8.49 29.14
C ARG A 733 21.72 -7.65 28.61
N ALA A 734 22.11 -7.81 27.33
CA ALA A 734 23.16 -7.00 26.73
C ALA A 734 22.81 -5.50 26.74
N LEU A 735 21.59 -5.14 26.34
CA LEU A 735 21.13 -3.74 26.36
C LEU A 735 20.93 -3.20 27.79
N ALA A 736 20.43 -4.01 28.73
CA ALA A 736 20.35 -3.62 30.14
C ALA A 736 21.74 -3.25 30.68
N THR A 737 22.74 -4.12 30.51
CA THR A 737 24.13 -3.82 30.92
C THR A 737 24.79 -2.67 30.15
N GLU A 738 24.18 -2.18 29.07
CA GLU A 738 24.62 -0.98 28.36
C GLU A 738 23.89 0.29 28.87
N ALA A 739 22.63 0.16 29.31
CA ALA A 739 21.91 1.21 30.03
C ALA A 739 22.51 1.45 31.43
N ASP A 740 22.77 0.37 32.19
CA ASP A 740 23.41 0.40 33.52
C ASP A 740 24.81 1.08 33.50
N ARG A 741 25.46 1.14 32.32
CA ARG A 741 26.74 1.83 32.10
C ARG A 741 26.60 3.30 31.70
N ARG A 742 25.41 3.74 31.30
CA ARG A 742 25.08 5.13 30.94
C ARG A 742 24.44 5.88 32.11
N ASP A 743 23.77 5.16 33.01
CA ASP A 743 23.19 5.65 34.26
C ASP A 743 23.97 5.11 35.48
N PRO A 744 25.18 5.63 35.78
CA PRO A 744 25.96 5.22 36.95
C PRO A 744 25.27 5.58 38.28
N ASP A 745 24.36 6.56 38.26
CA ASP A 745 23.64 7.07 39.43
C ASP A 745 22.37 6.25 39.76
N ASN A 746 22.03 5.24 38.95
CA ASN A 746 20.85 4.36 39.10
C ASN A 746 19.50 5.10 39.17
N ILE A 747 19.38 6.22 38.46
CA ILE A 747 18.16 7.06 38.41
C ILE A 747 17.01 6.33 37.68
N ARG A 748 17.33 5.39 36.78
CA ARG A 748 16.40 4.46 36.09
C ARG A 748 15.24 5.16 35.40
N LEU A 749 15.57 6.20 34.63
CA LEU A 749 14.61 6.94 33.82
C LEU A 749 13.87 6.01 32.83
N ALA A 750 12.57 6.20 32.67
CA ALA A 750 11.74 5.39 31.76
C ALA A 750 12.18 5.46 30.28
N ALA A 751 12.97 6.48 29.91
CA ALA A 751 13.56 6.63 28.58
C ALA A 751 14.74 5.67 28.30
N ASP A 752 15.45 5.23 29.35
CA ASP A 752 16.61 4.34 29.24
C ASP A 752 16.24 2.84 29.27
N ARG A 753 14.99 2.51 29.62
CA ARG A 753 14.47 1.13 29.50
C ARG A 753 14.51 0.69 28.03
N PRO A 754 15.17 -0.44 27.70
CA PRO A 754 15.30 -0.86 26.30
C PRO A 754 13.94 -1.25 25.71
N LYS A 755 13.49 -0.51 24.68
CA LYS A 755 12.24 -0.80 23.96
C LYS A 755 12.32 -2.17 23.23
N PRO A 756 11.20 -2.90 23.08
CA PRO A 756 11.15 -4.17 22.34
C PRO A 756 11.77 -4.09 20.94
N GLU A 757 11.51 -3.03 20.18
CA GLU A 757 12.12 -2.83 18.86
C GLU A 757 13.65 -2.73 18.88
N LYS A 758 14.23 -2.10 19.90
CA LYS A 758 15.69 -2.01 20.07
C LYS A 758 16.28 -3.35 20.51
N ILE A 759 15.56 -4.09 21.37
CA ILE A 759 15.92 -5.46 21.77
C ILE A 759 15.94 -6.37 20.54
N TYR A 760 14.88 -6.34 19.72
CA TYR A 760 14.83 -7.08 18.47
C TYR A 760 15.96 -6.69 17.50
N ALA A 761 16.16 -5.39 17.24
CA ALA A 761 17.21 -4.92 16.33
C ALA A 761 18.61 -5.34 16.82
N ARG A 762 18.84 -5.32 18.14
CA ARG A 762 20.06 -5.84 18.75
C ARG A 762 20.18 -7.36 18.57
N ALA A 763 19.11 -8.10 18.84
CA ALA A 763 19.08 -9.56 18.75
C ALA A 763 19.33 -10.06 17.32
N LEU A 764 18.75 -9.40 16.31
CA LEU A 764 18.94 -9.73 14.89
C LEU A 764 20.36 -9.41 14.41
N VAL A 765 20.92 -8.25 14.79
CA VAL A 765 22.31 -7.90 14.48
C VAL A 765 23.29 -8.86 15.16
N ASP A 766 23.01 -9.24 16.40
CA ASP A 766 23.82 -10.21 17.13
C ASP A 766 23.70 -11.62 16.52
N LEU A 767 22.52 -12.03 16.02
CA LEU A 767 22.37 -13.31 15.31
C LEU A 767 23.12 -13.32 13.96
N ALA A 768 22.95 -12.28 13.14
CA ALA A 768 23.60 -12.19 11.83
C ALA A 768 25.12 -12.04 11.95
N LEU A 769 25.58 -11.10 12.78
CA LEU A 769 26.96 -10.61 12.83
C LEU A 769 27.73 -11.05 14.09
N GLU A 770 27.53 -12.29 14.57
CA GLU A 770 28.33 -12.90 15.64
C GLU A 770 29.07 -14.16 15.18
N SER A 771 30.39 -14.04 14.98
CA SER A 771 31.28 -15.16 14.67
C SER A 771 31.40 -16.21 15.78
N ASN A 772 30.91 -15.92 17.00
CA ASN A 772 31.04 -16.81 18.17
C ASN A 772 30.06 -18.00 18.16
N SER A 773 28.92 -17.90 17.46
CA SER A 773 27.89 -18.95 17.43
C SER A 773 27.71 -19.49 16.01
N PRO A 774 27.87 -20.81 15.76
CA PRO A 774 27.58 -21.38 14.45
C PRO A 774 26.10 -21.18 14.10
N LEU A 775 25.78 -20.99 12.83
CA LEU A 775 24.39 -20.93 12.32
C LEU A 775 23.94 -22.33 11.91
N THR A 776 23.66 -23.19 12.88
CA THR A 776 23.02 -24.50 12.66
C THR A 776 21.49 -24.38 12.74
N PRO A 777 20.73 -25.31 12.14
CA PRO A 777 19.27 -25.35 12.31
C PRO A 777 18.84 -25.49 13.78
N ASP A 778 19.73 -25.96 14.66
CA ASP A 778 19.48 -26.16 16.09
C ASP A 778 19.69 -24.89 16.93
N THR A 779 20.52 -23.94 16.47
CA THR A 779 20.89 -22.73 17.23
C THR A 779 20.07 -21.49 16.87
N ILE A 780 19.40 -21.50 15.71
CA ILE A 780 18.59 -20.36 15.24
C ILE A 780 17.30 -20.19 16.07
N PRO A 781 16.83 -18.94 16.31
CA PRO A 781 15.48 -18.69 16.83
C PRO A 781 14.42 -19.31 15.92
N GLU A 782 13.34 -19.82 16.51
CA GLU A 782 12.29 -20.51 15.76
C GLU A 782 11.55 -19.59 14.79
N THR A 783 11.38 -18.32 15.13
CA THR A 783 10.76 -17.30 14.25
C THR A 783 11.56 -17.04 12.97
N LEU A 784 12.88 -17.21 13.01
CA LEU A 784 13.81 -16.91 11.91
C LEU A 784 14.30 -18.16 11.17
N HIS A 785 13.64 -19.32 11.34
CA HIS A 785 14.12 -20.59 10.77
C HIS A 785 14.24 -20.57 9.24
N LEU A 786 13.39 -19.80 8.55
CA LEU A 786 13.41 -19.63 7.09
C LEU A 786 14.64 -18.84 6.62
N ASP A 787 15.08 -17.84 7.38
CA ASP A 787 16.18 -16.94 7.02
C ASP A 787 17.59 -17.54 7.26
N LEU A 788 17.70 -18.81 7.69
CA LEU A 788 18.98 -19.45 8.00
C LEU A 788 20.01 -19.35 6.86
N ALA A 789 19.58 -19.54 5.60
CA ALA A 789 20.46 -19.41 4.43
C ALA A 789 20.89 -17.94 4.24
N ARG A 790 19.94 -17.00 4.31
CA ARG A 790 20.18 -15.56 4.16
C ARG A 790 21.14 -15.03 5.22
N LEU A 791 20.96 -15.44 6.48
CA LEU A 791 21.81 -15.05 7.61
C LEU A 791 23.25 -15.58 7.45
N ARG A 792 23.44 -16.78 6.89
CA ARG A 792 24.78 -17.30 6.53
C ARG A 792 25.42 -16.44 5.44
N SER A 793 24.69 -16.10 4.37
CA SER A 793 25.19 -15.22 3.30
C SER A 793 25.54 -13.81 3.79
N LEU A 794 24.71 -13.22 4.66
CA LEU A 794 24.98 -11.92 5.29
C LEU A 794 26.23 -11.96 6.18
N ARG A 795 26.43 -13.05 6.93
CA ARG A 795 27.63 -13.23 7.73
C ARG A 795 28.89 -13.39 6.87
N ALA A 796 28.82 -14.18 5.80
CA ALA A 796 29.91 -14.31 4.84
C ALA A 796 30.26 -12.95 4.19
N ALA A 797 29.25 -12.16 3.81
CA ALA A 797 29.44 -10.80 3.31
C ALA A 797 30.10 -9.88 4.35
N ALA A 798 29.70 -9.93 5.62
CA ALA A 798 30.33 -9.14 6.69
C ALA A 798 31.78 -9.54 6.97
N ILE A 799 32.11 -10.85 6.90
CA ILE A 799 33.48 -11.35 6.96
C ILE A 799 34.27 -10.83 5.74
N ARG A 800 33.70 -10.84 4.53
CA ARG A 800 34.33 -10.32 3.31
C ARG A 800 34.61 -8.82 3.37
N ILE A 801 33.63 -8.02 3.81
CA ILE A 801 33.78 -6.56 4.02
C ILE A 801 34.93 -6.27 4.98
N THR A 802 35.03 -7.02 6.09
CA THR A 802 36.02 -6.77 7.14
C THR A 802 37.41 -7.31 6.81
N ALA A 803 37.51 -8.43 6.09
CA ALA A 803 38.76 -8.94 5.53
C ALA A 803 39.38 -7.96 4.52
N ILE A 804 38.60 -7.46 3.56
CA ILE A 804 39.08 -6.48 2.57
C ILE A 804 39.40 -5.14 3.26
N GLY A 805 38.58 -4.71 4.21
CA GLY A 805 38.85 -3.54 5.05
C GLY A 805 40.17 -3.65 5.80
N ALA A 806 40.45 -4.81 6.42
CA ALA A 806 41.71 -5.06 7.13
C ALA A 806 42.91 -5.05 6.17
N VAL A 807 42.80 -5.66 4.98
CA VAL A 807 43.86 -5.65 3.96
C VAL A 807 44.14 -4.24 3.42
N LEU A 808 43.10 -3.45 3.11
CA LEU A 808 43.27 -2.07 2.65
C LEU A 808 43.83 -1.16 3.76
N LEU A 809 43.35 -1.30 4.99
CA LEU A 809 43.85 -0.52 6.13
C LEU A 809 45.31 -0.86 6.47
N THR A 810 45.68 -2.14 6.49
CA THR A 810 47.08 -2.56 6.72
C THR A 810 48.00 -2.10 5.60
N ALA A 811 47.59 -2.20 4.33
CA ALA A 811 48.34 -1.68 3.19
C ALA A 811 48.56 -0.15 3.26
N LYS A 812 47.50 0.65 3.52
CA LYS A 812 47.61 2.11 3.65
C LYS A 812 48.56 2.52 4.79
N ASN A 813 48.44 1.87 5.95
CA ASN A 813 49.28 2.12 7.13
C ASN A 813 50.76 1.80 6.84
N LEU A 814 51.05 0.63 6.26
CA LEU A 814 52.42 0.22 5.90
C LEU A 814 53.07 1.13 4.87
N LEU A 815 52.29 1.71 3.95
CA LEU A 815 52.75 2.66 2.94
C LEU A 815 52.80 4.12 3.41
N LYS A 816 52.44 4.41 4.67
CA LYS A 816 52.36 5.76 5.27
C LYS A 816 51.51 6.75 4.45
N ARG A 817 50.43 6.28 3.83
CA ARG A 817 49.51 7.09 3.02
C ARG A 817 48.26 7.45 3.81
N ASP A 818 47.56 8.49 3.37
CA ASP A 818 46.29 8.91 3.97
C ASP A 818 45.30 7.76 4.04
N VAL A 819 44.97 7.33 5.26
CA VAL A 819 43.99 6.27 5.54
C VAL A 819 42.62 6.60 4.92
N ARG A 820 42.31 7.90 4.83
CA ARG A 820 41.08 8.46 4.24
C ARG A 820 41.02 8.40 2.70
N ALA A 821 42.13 8.15 2.01
CA ALA A 821 42.14 8.05 0.54
C ALA A 821 41.36 6.79 0.11
N GLN A 822 40.36 6.94 -0.78
CA GLN A 822 39.43 5.86 -1.14
C GLN A 822 39.97 4.97 -2.26
N TRP A 823 40.32 3.72 -1.94
CA TRP A 823 40.93 2.74 -2.85
C TRP A 823 39.88 1.89 -3.60
N LYS A 824 38.79 2.53 -4.06
CA LYS A 824 37.59 1.86 -4.62
C LYS A 824 37.88 0.84 -5.71
N THR A 825 38.78 1.13 -6.65
CA THR A 825 39.15 0.19 -7.74
C THR A 825 39.80 -1.09 -7.20
N GLN A 826 40.62 -0.98 -6.15
CA GLN A 826 41.26 -2.15 -5.54
C GLN A 826 40.27 -2.91 -4.64
N ALA A 827 39.41 -2.20 -3.92
CA ALA A 827 38.30 -2.81 -3.17
C ALA A 827 37.38 -3.64 -4.08
N ALA A 828 37.00 -3.12 -5.26
CA ALA A 828 36.18 -3.83 -6.23
C ALA A 828 36.89 -5.07 -6.82
N ARG A 829 38.18 -4.98 -7.15
CA ARG A 829 38.99 -6.13 -7.61
C ARG A 829 39.11 -7.21 -6.53
N LEU A 830 39.38 -6.82 -5.28
CA LEU A 830 39.44 -7.74 -4.13
C LEU A 830 38.07 -8.35 -3.80
N TRP A 831 36.97 -7.62 -4.03
CA TRP A 831 35.60 -8.14 -3.86
C TRP A 831 35.28 -9.23 -4.89
N LEU A 832 35.59 -8.99 -6.17
CA LEU A 832 35.39 -9.98 -7.24
C LEU A 832 36.25 -11.23 -7.01
N LEU A 833 37.52 -11.05 -6.64
CA LEU A 833 38.43 -12.14 -6.29
C LEU A 833 37.85 -13.01 -5.17
N LEU A 834 37.47 -12.40 -4.04
CA LEU A 834 36.88 -13.10 -2.89
C LEU A 834 35.43 -13.56 -3.09
N ALA A 835 34.81 -13.26 -4.24
CA ALA A 835 33.52 -13.78 -4.66
C ALA A 835 33.62 -14.96 -5.63
N ALA A 836 34.82 -15.23 -6.18
CA ALA A 836 35.11 -16.35 -7.06
C ALA A 836 36.00 -17.41 -6.38
N ASP A 837 37.07 -16.99 -5.69
CA ASP A 837 37.92 -17.85 -4.87
C ASP A 837 37.40 -17.87 -3.42
N ASP A 838 37.14 -19.06 -2.88
CA ASP A 838 36.93 -19.24 -1.43
C ASP A 838 38.24 -19.04 -0.66
N TYR A 839 38.15 -18.59 0.61
CA TYR A 839 39.30 -18.26 1.44
C TYR A 839 40.28 -19.43 1.72
N SER A 840 39.88 -20.66 1.43
CA SER A 840 40.54 -21.91 1.82
C SER A 840 41.43 -22.55 0.73
N THR A 841 41.80 -21.83 -0.33
CA THR A 841 42.80 -22.31 -1.33
C THR A 841 44.22 -22.32 -0.73
N VAL A 842 44.46 -23.25 0.20
CA VAL A 842 45.71 -23.37 0.99
C VAL A 842 46.29 -24.78 0.95
N GLU A 843 45.48 -25.84 0.78
CA GLU A 843 45.92 -27.21 1.05
C GLU A 843 45.73 -28.24 -0.11
N GLN A 844 45.11 -27.88 -1.24
CA GLN A 844 44.81 -28.84 -2.33
C GLN A 844 44.91 -28.27 -3.77
N HIS A 845 45.99 -27.57 -4.12
CA HIS A 845 46.28 -27.22 -5.52
C HIS A 845 47.71 -27.60 -5.91
N GLU A 846 47.87 -28.02 -7.17
CA GLU A 846 49.11 -28.50 -7.76
C GLU A 846 50.11 -27.36 -8.05
N GLU A 847 51.34 -27.70 -8.45
CA GLU A 847 52.48 -26.78 -8.59
C GLU A 847 52.32 -25.74 -9.72
N GLY A 848 51.51 -24.69 -9.49
CA GLY A 848 51.41 -23.57 -10.43
C GLY A 848 50.47 -22.43 -10.05
N GLU A 849 49.37 -22.68 -9.33
CA GLU A 849 48.36 -21.65 -9.08
C GLU A 849 48.66 -20.79 -7.84
N ALA A 850 48.57 -19.47 -7.99
CA ALA A 850 48.72 -18.54 -6.88
C ALA A 850 47.48 -18.57 -5.96
N SER A 851 47.69 -18.91 -4.68
CA SER A 851 46.66 -18.84 -3.63
C SER A 851 45.94 -17.48 -3.60
N ALA A 852 44.67 -17.45 -3.17
CA ALA A 852 43.85 -16.23 -3.10
C ALA A 852 44.54 -15.04 -2.40
N ALA A 853 45.34 -15.28 -1.37
CA ALA A 853 46.14 -14.24 -0.69
C ALA A 853 47.26 -13.67 -1.59
N GLY A 854 47.86 -14.48 -2.45
CA GLY A 854 48.85 -14.08 -3.46
C GLY A 854 48.22 -13.33 -4.63
N LYS A 855 47.07 -13.82 -5.14
CA LYS A 855 46.24 -13.09 -6.12
C LYS A 855 45.85 -11.69 -5.58
N ALA A 856 45.44 -11.60 -4.30
CA ALA A 856 45.10 -10.35 -3.64
C ALA A 856 46.29 -9.39 -3.47
N LEU A 857 47.49 -9.92 -3.16
CA LEU A 857 48.72 -9.13 -3.15
C LEU A 857 49.05 -8.58 -4.55
N GLY A 858 48.91 -9.40 -5.60
CA GLY A 858 49.09 -8.99 -6.99
C GLY A 858 48.15 -7.86 -7.42
N VAL A 859 46.89 -7.86 -6.96
CA VAL A 859 45.94 -6.74 -7.14
C VAL A 859 46.50 -5.46 -6.51
N LEU A 860 46.99 -5.50 -5.27
CA LEU A 860 47.53 -4.34 -4.57
C LEU A 860 48.82 -3.80 -5.22
N GLU A 861 49.69 -4.69 -5.70
CA GLU A 861 50.91 -4.36 -6.47
C GLU A 861 50.58 -3.72 -7.82
N SER A 862 49.59 -4.26 -8.55
CA SER A 862 49.14 -3.67 -9.84
C SER A 862 48.63 -2.23 -9.73
N GLY A 863 48.29 -1.79 -8.52
CA GLY A 863 47.90 -0.41 -8.22
C GLY A 863 49.01 0.45 -7.62
N ASN A 864 50.10 -0.12 -7.11
CA ASN A 864 51.03 0.57 -6.22
C ASN A 864 52.45 0.00 -6.29
N ASN A 865 53.43 0.85 -6.63
CA ASN A 865 54.83 0.56 -6.37
C ASN A 865 55.08 0.47 -4.85
N MET A 866 55.65 -0.65 -4.39
CA MET A 866 55.94 -0.92 -2.97
C MET A 866 57.38 -1.41 -2.79
N PRO A 867 58.10 -1.00 -1.73
CA PRO A 867 59.42 -1.55 -1.40
C PRO A 867 59.36 -3.04 -1.08
N GLY A 868 60.40 -3.80 -1.43
CA GLY A 868 60.43 -5.26 -1.23
C GLY A 868 60.24 -5.72 0.22
N SER A 869 60.79 -4.99 1.20
CA SER A 869 60.55 -5.24 2.63
C SER A 869 59.09 -5.01 3.03
N THR A 870 58.44 -3.99 2.48
CA THR A 870 57.01 -3.72 2.68
C THR A 870 56.13 -4.79 2.04
N LYS A 871 56.50 -5.28 0.85
CA LYS A 871 55.83 -6.40 0.15
C LYS A 871 55.83 -7.67 1.01
N VAL A 872 56.96 -8.07 1.60
CA VAL A 872 57.04 -9.26 2.47
C VAL A 872 56.17 -9.11 3.73
N LEU A 873 56.23 -7.93 4.39
CA LEU A 873 55.40 -7.65 5.57
C LEU A 873 53.90 -7.64 5.25
N LEU A 874 53.51 -7.08 4.11
CA LEU A 874 52.12 -7.06 3.65
C LEU A 874 51.64 -8.45 3.27
N ALA A 875 52.44 -9.25 2.56
CA ALA A 875 52.10 -10.63 2.22
C ALA A 875 51.81 -11.47 3.48
N GLY A 876 52.67 -11.36 4.50
CA GLY A 876 52.45 -12.02 5.80
C GLY A 876 51.23 -11.50 6.58
N ALA A 877 50.85 -10.22 6.40
CA ALA A 877 49.63 -9.67 6.99
C ALA A 877 48.36 -10.15 6.25
N VAL A 878 48.35 -10.10 4.91
CA VAL A 878 47.24 -10.59 4.07
C VAL A 878 47.00 -12.08 4.31
N GLY A 879 48.05 -12.90 4.38
CA GLY A 879 47.95 -14.33 4.69
C GLY A 879 47.27 -14.61 6.05
N ARG A 880 47.63 -13.86 7.10
CA ARG A 880 46.97 -13.97 8.42
C ARG A 880 45.51 -13.49 8.41
N VAL A 881 45.19 -12.44 7.66
CA VAL A 881 43.82 -11.95 7.52
C VAL A 881 42.96 -12.96 6.76
N PHE A 882 43.49 -13.55 5.68
CA PHE A 882 42.78 -14.53 4.87
C PHE A 882 42.57 -15.86 5.62
N SER A 883 43.56 -16.37 6.35
CA SER A 883 43.40 -17.61 7.13
C SER A 883 42.41 -17.46 8.29
N GLN A 884 42.36 -16.28 8.95
CA GLN A 884 41.33 -16.01 9.96
C GLN A 884 39.94 -15.80 9.34
N ALA A 885 39.84 -15.18 8.16
CA ALA A 885 38.59 -15.08 7.42
C ALA A 885 38.08 -16.46 6.98
N ALA A 886 38.96 -17.35 6.51
CA ALA A 886 38.65 -18.74 6.21
C ALA A 886 38.09 -19.45 7.45
N ALA A 887 38.81 -19.42 8.57
CA ALA A 887 38.38 -20.06 9.81
C ALA A 887 37.07 -19.47 10.37
N ALA A 888 36.78 -18.18 10.14
CA ALA A 888 35.52 -17.56 10.52
C ALA A 888 34.35 -17.94 9.58
N ALA A 889 34.62 -18.22 8.31
CA ALA A 889 33.63 -18.69 7.34
C ALA A 889 33.31 -20.19 7.52
N THR A 890 34.32 -21.04 7.74
CA THR A 890 34.14 -22.49 7.90
C THR A 890 33.65 -22.91 9.29
N ALA A 891 33.75 -22.04 10.31
CA ALA A 891 33.17 -22.25 11.64
C ALA A 891 31.61 -22.23 11.69
N THR A 892 30.94 -22.42 10.56
CA THR A 892 29.51 -22.74 10.49
C THR A 892 29.19 -24.20 10.81
N GLY A 893 30.19 -25.09 10.83
CA GLY A 893 30.04 -26.50 11.22
C GLY A 893 30.09 -26.74 12.74
N ALA A 894 29.30 -27.69 13.24
CA ALA A 894 29.03 -27.91 14.67
C ALA A 894 30.21 -28.41 15.54
N GLY A 895 31.40 -28.63 14.97
CA GLY A 895 32.58 -29.14 15.68
C GLY A 895 33.67 -28.10 15.99
N SER A 896 33.57 -26.87 15.46
CA SER A 896 34.58 -25.83 15.67
C SER A 896 34.17 -24.85 16.76
N GLY A 897 35.00 -24.71 17.80
CA GLY A 897 34.79 -23.70 18.85
C GLY A 897 34.87 -22.30 18.26
N GLY A 898 33.75 -21.55 18.33
CA GLY A 898 33.49 -20.33 17.54
C GLY A 898 34.70 -19.43 17.31
N SER A 899 35.12 -19.34 16.05
CA SER A 899 36.37 -18.68 15.63
C SER A 899 36.31 -17.17 15.89
N ARG A 900 36.88 -16.76 17.03
CA ARG A 900 37.12 -15.35 17.37
C ARG A 900 38.26 -14.83 16.50
N PHE A 901 38.05 -13.69 15.84
CA PHE A 901 39.15 -12.93 15.24
C PHE A 901 40.22 -12.64 16.29
N THR A 902 41.41 -13.24 16.10
CA THR A 902 42.57 -13.07 16.98
C THR A 902 43.46 -11.91 16.54
N ASP A 903 43.43 -11.56 15.25
CA ASP A 903 44.02 -10.32 14.74
C ASP A 903 43.24 -9.09 15.27
N PRO A 904 43.93 -8.10 15.86
CA PRO A 904 43.27 -6.95 16.48
C PRO A 904 42.64 -6.00 15.45
N VAL A 905 43.14 -5.94 14.21
CA VAL A 905 42.58 -5.09 13.15
C VAL A 905 41.25 -5.66 12.67
N LEU A 906 41.21 -6.97 12.37
CA LEU A 906 39.96 -7.67 12.05
C LEU A 906 38.93 -7.51 13.17
N LYS A 907 39.32 -7.79 14.42
CA LYS A 907 38.43 -7.71 15.59
C LYS A 907 37.83 -6.30 15.79
N VAL A 908 38.64 -5.24 15.64
CA VAL A 908 38.17 -3.85 15.78
C VAL A 908 37.31 -3.42 14.60
N LEU A 909 37.67 -3.78 13.36
CA LEU A 909 36.85 -3.47 12.18
C LEU A 909 35.50 -4.18 12.20
N PHE A 910 35.46 -5.45 12.61
CA PHE A 910 34.23 -6.22 12.72
C PHE A 910 33.31 -5.68 13.82
N GLN A 911 33.86 -5.29 14.99
CA GLN A 911 33.08 -4.61 16.02
C GLN A 911 32.53 -3.26 15.54
N ARG A 912 33.33 -2.47 14.81
CA ARG A 912 32.88 -1.19 14.22
C ARG A 912 31.76 -1.39 13.20
N LEU A 913 31.89 -2.38 12.31
CA LEU A 913 30.86 -2.73 11.34
C LEU A 913 29.55 -3.11 12.05
N ARG A 914 29.61 -4.00 13.05
CA ARG A 914 28.45 -4.41 13.84
C ARG A 914 27.77 -3.23 14.55
N THR A 915 28.55 -2.33 15.15
CA THR A 915 28.00 -1.10 15.77
C THR A 915 27.32 -0.19 14.73
N HIS A 916 27.91 0.00 13.54
CA HIS A 916 27.30 0.81 12.47
C HIS A 916 25.99 0.19 11.93
N VAL A 917 25.96 -1.14 11.75
CA VAL A 917 24.75 -1.86 11.33
C VAL A 917 23.67 -1.77 12.43
N LEU A 918 24.05 -1.86 13.71
CA LEU A 918 23.14 -1.69 14.84
C LEU A 918 22.56 -0.27 14.93
N THR A 919 23.36 0.79 14.79
CA THR A 919 22.86 2.17 14.85
C THR A 919 21.93 2.48 13.68
N ARG A 920 22.19 1.91 12.50
CA ARG A 920 21.27 2.00 11.35
C ARG A 920 19.93 1.29 11.60
N LEU A 921 19.94 0.05 12.12
CA LEU A 921 18.73 -0.74 12.32
C LEU A 921 17.89 -0.36 13.56
N SER A 922 18.50 0.33 14.52
CA SER A 922 17.85 0.84 15.74
C SER A 922 17.32 2.29 15.62
N ALA A 923 17.48 2.92 14.45
CA ALA A 923 16.91 4.24 14.16
C ALA A 923 15.39 4.16 14.00
N GLU A 924 14.65 4.65 14.99
CA GLU A 924 13.19 4.53 15.05
C GLU A 924 12.52 5.43 14.02
N THR A 925 12.82 6.73 14.06
CA THR A 925 12.18 7.75 13.22
C THR A 925 12.77 7.82 11.81
N SER A 926 11.96 8.25 10.84
CA SER A 926 12.42 8.53 9.47
C SER A 926 13.56 9.56 9.44
N GLY A 927 13.47 10.61 10.27
CA GLY A 927 14.52 11.62 10.42
C GLY A 927 15.82 11.11 11.05
N GLU A 928 15.79 10.03 11.83
CA GLU A 928 17.00 9.33 12.28
C GLU A 928 17.58 8.44 11.19
N ARG A 929 16.74 7.67 10.48
CA ARG A 929 17.20 6.81 9.37
C ARG A 929 17.87 7.64 8.26
N VAL A 930 17.27 8.78 7.88
CA VAL A 930 17.85 9.70 6.88
C VAL A 930 19.17 10.31 7.38
N ARG A 931 19.26 10.76 8.64
CA ARG A 931 20.52 11.29 9.20
C ARG A 931 21.61 10.22 9.26
N ALA A 932 21.29 9.03 9.76
CA ALA A 932 22.23 7.92 9.86
C ALA A 932 22.65 7.35 8.48
N ALA A 933 21.79 7.49 7.46
CA ALA A 933 22.16 7.21 6.08
C ALA A 933 23.11 8.27 5.51
N ALA A 934 22.83 9.56 5.70
CA ALA A 934 23.69 10.65 5.26
C ALA A 934 25.09 10.59 5.90
N SER A 935 25.18 10.32 7.20
CA SER A 935 26.46 10.19 7.92
C SER A 935 27.20 8.87 7.66
N ALA A 936 26.56 7.86 7.04
CA ALA A 936 27.14 6.51 6.90
C ALA A 936 28.49 6.51 6.18
N SER A 937 28.62 7.30 5.10
CA SER A 937 29.87 7.42 4.33
C SER A 937 31.03 7.98 5.17
N GLU A 938 30.75 8.99 6.00
CA GLU A 938 31.74 9.59 6.90
C GLU A 938 32.12 8.64 8.05
N VAL A 939 31.13 8.04 8.71
CA VAL A 939 31.33 7.09 9.82
C VAL A 939 32.09 5.85 9.35
N LEU A 940 31.75 5.28 8.19
CA LEU A 940 32.49 4.14 7.63
C LEU A 940 33.90 4.54 7.19
N THR A 941 34.09 5.74 6.62
CA THR A 941 35.43 6.24 6.28
C THR A 941 36.30 6.44 7.53
N SER A 942 35.76 6.98 8.62
CA SER A 942 36.50 7.12 9.90
C SER A 942 36.77 5.76 10.57
N CYS A 943 35.90 4.77 10.36
CA CYS A 943 36.10 3.41 10.84
C CYS A 943 37.17 2.62 10.08
N GLY A 944 37.48 2.99 8.82
CA GLY A 944 38.39 2.25 7.93
C GLY A 944 37.69 1.36 6.89
N LEU A 945 36.42 1.61 6.60
CA LEU A 945 35.55 0.86 5.68
C LEU A 945 34.92 1.75 4.58
N GLY A 946 35.50 2.92 4.30
CA GLY A 946 34.96 3.93 3.37
C GLY A 946 34.87 3.48 1.90
N GLU A 947 35.57 2.42 1.52
CA GLU A 947 35.44 1.76 0.21
C GLU A 947 34.17 0.90 0.10
N MET A 948 33.66 0.36 1.20
CA MET A 948 32.60 -0.68 1.22
C MET A 948 31.21 -0.15 1.59
N VAL A 949 30.99 1.16 1.44
CA VAL A 949 29.73 1.82 1.84
C VAL A 949 28.50 1.23 1.13
N GLY A 950 28.63 0.77 -0.12
CA GLY A 950 27.56 0.11 -0.86
C GLY A 950 27.21 -1.26 -0.28
N GLN A 951 28.20 -2.13 -0.12
CA GLN A 951 28.04 -3.49 0.41
C GLN A 951 27.56 -3.49 1.88
N VAL A 952 27.98 -2.50 2.69
CA VAL A 952 27.43 -2.29 4.03
C VAL A 952 25.97 -1.79 3.98
N GLY A 953 25.62 -0.99 2.96
CA GLY A 953 24.25 -0.59 2.66
C GLY A 953 23.36 -1.79 2.36
N GLU A 954 23.75 -2.65 1.42
CA GLU A 954 23.06 -3.89 1.04
C GLU A 954 22.80 -4.79 2.27
N VAL A 955 23.80 -5.00 3.13
CA VAL A 955 23.66 -5.77 4.38
C VAL A 955 22.64 -5.14 5.34
N VAL A 956 22.63 -3.80 5.47
CA VAL A 956 21.64 -3.09 6.30
C VAL A 956 20.24 -3.19 5.70
N GLU A 957 20.08 -3.03 4.39
CA GLU A 957 18.78 -3.07 3.71
C GLU A 957 18.16 -4.47 3.75
N VAL A 958 18.94 -5.53 3.55
CA VAL A 958 18.42 -6.90 3.71
C VAL A 958 18.02 -7.17 5.16
N LEU A 959 18.79 -6.71 6.16
CA LEU A 959 18.43 -6.84 7.57
C LEU A 959 17.19 -6.00 7.95
N GLU A 960 16.99 -4.82 7.35
CA GLU A 960 15.78 -4.02 7.56
C GLU A 960 14.54 -4.68 6.93
N ARG A 961 14.70 -5.36 5.79
CA ARG A 961 13.63 -6.17 5.16
C ARG A 961 13.27 -7.40 5.98
N VAL A 962 14.26 -8.18 6.44
CA VAL A 962 14.04 -9.31 7.37
C VAL A 962 13.36 -8.83 8.65
N ARG A 963 13.87 -7.77 9.29
CA ARG A 963 13.22 -7.13 10.46
C ARG A 963 11.77 -6.73 10.17
N GLY A 964 11.51 -6.14 9.01
CA GLY A 964 10.19 -5.64 8.62
C GLY A 964 9.16 -6.73 8.35
N VAL A 965 9.58 -7.92 7.90
CA VAL A 965 8.70 -9.09 7.72
C VAL A 965 8.52 -9.81 9.04
N ASP A 966 9.62 -10.22 9.70
CA ASP A 966 9.56 -10.99 10.94
C ASP A 966 8.81 -10.27 12.06
N TRP A 967 8.99 -8.95 12.21
CA TRP A 967 8.24 -8.18 13.22
C TRP A 967 6.72 -8.10 12.93
N ARG A 968 6.31 -8.20 11.65
CA ARG A 968 4.89 -8.23 11.26
C ARG A 968 4.28 -9.60 11.44
N SER A 969 5.01 -10.66 11.09
CA SER A 969 4.58 -12.04 11.32
C SER A 969 4.58 -12.35 12.81
N HIS A 970 5.73 -12.25 13.48
CA HIS A 970 5.96 -12.80 14.82
C HIS A 970 5.85 -11.80 15.99
N GLY A 971 5.46 -10.54 15.73
CA GLY A 971 5.36 -9.48 16.73
C GLY A 971 4.51 -9.79 17.97
N GLY A 972 3.48 -10.64 17.83
CA GLY A 972 2.64 -11.09 18.95
C GLY A 972 3.43 -11.88 20.00
N TRP A 973 4.12 -12.93 19.58
CA TRP A 973 4.95 -13.76 20.46
C TRP A 973 6.12 -12.97 21.08
N TYR A 974 6.68 -11.97 20.39
CA TYR A 974 7.65 -11.07 21.03
C TYR A 974 7.02 -10.20 22.13
N GLY A 975 5.74 -9.82 22.00
CA GLY A 975 4.97 -9.18 23.05
C GLY A 975 4.76 -10.09 24.27
N GLU A 976 4.37 -11.34 24.06
CA GLU A 976 4.21 -12.36 25.12
C GLU A 976 5.52 -12.58 25.90
N ILE A 977 6.65 -12.72 25.19
CA ILE A 977 7.99 -12.91 25.80
C ILE A 977 8.42 -11.68 26.63
N VAL A 978 7.96 -10.47 26.26
CA VAL A 978 8.15 -9.25 27.07
C VAL A 978 7.21 -9.23 28.29
N GLY A 979 5.99 -9.73 28.16
CA GLY A 979 5.03 -9.90 29.27
C GLY A 979 5.53 -10.85 30.35
N GLU A 980 5.91 -12.08 29.97
CA GLU A 980 6.50 -13.08 30.89
C GLU A 980 7.75 -12.56 31.62
N GLY A 981 8.50 -11.65 30.99
CA GLY A 981 9.68 -10.99 31.56
C GLY A 981 9.38 -9.76 32.43
N GLY A 982 8.11 -9.39 32.60
CA GLY A 982 7.66 -8.27 33.44
C GLY A 982 7.03 -8.67 34.77
N GLU A 983 6.67 -9.95 34.95
CA GLU A 983 5.99 -10.50 36.14
C GLU A 983 6.95 -11.21 37.11
N ARG A 984 8.27 -10.94 37.04
CA ARG A 984 9.33 -11.58 37.84
C ARG A 984 10.37 -10.59 38.37
#